data_AF-A0A947X2M6-F1
#
_entry.id   AF-A0A947X2M6-F1
#
_cell.length_a   1.000
_cell.length_b   1.000
_cell.length_c   1.000
_cell.angle_alpha   90.00
_cell.angle_beta   90.00
_cell.angle_gamma   90.00
#
_symmetry.space_group_name_H-M   'P 1'
#
loop_
_entity.id
_entity.type
_entity.pdbx_description
1 polymer ?
#
loop_
_entity_poly.entity_id
_entity_poly.type
_entity_poly.pdbx_seq_one_letter_code
_entity_poly.pdbx_strand_id
1 'polypeptide(L)'
;MGRVAVIGAGMTRFVRRAEETPGELTALAVEMALADAGLTIDDIDAVCLGTAPDAFDGIHMNGENLIAGAGGSSKPYLRHFVGGGTGVFSPIHGWMHVASGKFKTVLVVAEEKMSPCVPHPAGAFLTIFDHTTEQPLELTLIHIFALEMARFMHAYGYTEEEIAQVSVNHKHNAIGHPAAQLAEQITVADVMNSTLLSWPVKRYDISPTSDGAVAIVMSTEDVARARGMTPVWIEGVGFRLDTAYWTTRDLAFPEYVAMAARDAYQMAGVTRPEAEIDVWEPYDPFDYKALHHMNGLLQDRSGRLVKRLLADGALTREGSHPMCPSGGALGVGNPIAATGLMKIAELYFQLSGQAGSRQIQKDVRRGIAQAWGDLMQVGTVVIMGGEGSFPGRASAWADMTADDLPGTAIKSIDEVPSIGFEPRLTYRWDDGLALTTYLDGFAAGKIRASYCAGCDRMLIPSRSFCEVCNLRSVDRYFDMPDTGVVETFTISHVDWASAPLPDGEVNMFAVVAIDGAGEHMGIVHRLGEVDPAAVEIGMRVEAVWKPAAEREGAVTDLLYFRPAAEGEEEGEIVPIKPTEMTRETAGSMPGKIPLAYAYTAGLGGKRFYTDLASGKLSATGCPECRQALVPPSAFCELCMRAIDPDDATEIDPASGVVVAATLVFEDRCGHLLDEPTWVVQVEFPAAFGSLFGRIEAEPGTVVAAGMPVRLEATEQVGPEHVRFSLL
;
A
#
# COMPACT_ATOMS: atom_id res chain seq x y z
N MET A 1 -8.52 15.47 27.68
CA MET A 1 -7.61 15.27 26.55
C MET A 1 -7.48 16.61 25.84
N GLY A 2 -6.27 17.08 25.54
CA GLY A 2 -6.11 18.31 24.75
C GLY A 2 -6.55 18.07 23.30
N ARG A 3 -6.95 19.12 22.60
CA ARG A 3 -7.26 19.03 21.16
C ARG A 3 -5.97 18.83 20.38
N VAL A 4 -6.04 18.05 19.29
CA VAL A 4 -4.93 17.78 18.38
C VAL A 4 -5.23 18.42 17.03
N ALA A 5 -4.27 19.14 16.49
CA ALA A 5 -4.39 19.82 15.20
C ALA A 5 -3.33 19.36 14.21
N VAL A 6 -3.68 19.33 12.94
CA VAL A 6 -2.73 19.41 11.83
C VAL A 6 -2.35 20.87 11.63
N ILE A 7 -1.06 21.15 11.59
CA ILE A 7 -0.50 22.50 11.50
C ILE A 7 0.49 22.67 10.34
N GLY A 8 0.79 21.62 9.57
CA GLY A 8 1.63 21.74 8.39
C GLY A 8 1.52 20.51 7.51
N ALA A 9 1.74 20.68 6.22
CA ALA A 9 1.71 19.60 5.24
C ALA A 9 2.79 19.77 4.16
N GLY A 10 3.29 18.64 3.68
CA GLY A 10 4.32 18.50 2.66
C GLY A 10 4.03 17.30 1.77
N MET A 11 4.32 17.36 0.48
CA MET A 11 4.21 16.20 -0.40
C MET A 11 5.12 16.35 -1.63
N THR A 12 5.57 15.22 -2.17
CA THR A 12 6.24 15.18 -3.47
C THR A 12 5.21 15.14 -4.58
N ARG A 13 5.66 15.38 -5.82
CA ARG A 13 4.93 15.01 -7.02
C ARG A 13 4.75 13.49 -7.05
N PHE A 14 3.57 13.03 -7.44
CA PHE A 14 3.35 11.61 -7.67
C PHE A 14 3.68 11.29 -9.12
N VAL A 15 4.51 10.26 -9.31
CA VAL A 15 5.06 9.90 -10.63
C VAL A 15 5.05 8.40 -10.79
N ARG A 16 5.00 7.90 -12.04
CA ARG A 16 5.01 6.45 -12.30
C ARG A 16 6.29 5.77 -11.81
N ARG A 17 7.41 6.49 -11.89
CA ARG A 17 8.76 6.07 -11.49
C ARG A 17 9.56 7.31 -11.11
N ALA A 18 9.97 7.39 -9.84
CA ALA A 18 10.82 8.46 -9.33
C ALA A 18 12.31 8.10 -9.48
N GLU A 19 13.14 9.09 -9.81
CA GLU A 19 14.61 8.96 -9.73
C GLU A 19 15.06 8.84 -8.27
N GLU A 20 14.46 9.63 -7.38
CA GLU A 20 14.74 9.74 -5.95
C GLU A 20 14.56 8.40 -5.23
N THR A 21 15.44 8.06 -4.30
CA THR A 21 15.21 6.92 -3.39
C THR A 21 13.98 7.15 -2.49
N PRO A 22 13.41 6.10 -1.88
CA PRO A 22 12.38 6.24 -0.85
C PRO A 22 12.77 7.22 0.28
N GLY A 23 14.03 7.18 0.71
CA GLY A 23 14.57 8.10 1.73
C GLY A 23 14.66 9.54 1.26
N GLU A 24 14.99 9.78 -0.01
CA GLU A 24 15.01 11.13 -0.59
C GLU A 24 13.58 11.69 -0.72
N LEU A 25 12.61 10.88 -1.20
CA LEU A 25 11.20 11.29 -1.29
C LEU A 25 10.62 11.68 0.07
N THR A 26 10.85 10.87 1.11
CA THR A 26 10.42 11.18 2.47
C THR A 26 11.03 12.48 2.98
N ALA A 27 12.34 12.69 2.81
CA ALA A 27 13.02 13.90 3.28
C ALA A 27 12.45 15.18 2.64
N LEU A 28 12.17 15.12 1.33
CA LEU A 28 11.57 16.22 0.58
C LEU A 28 10.18 16.58 1.10
N ALA A 29 9.32 15.58 1.34
CA ALA A 29 8.00 15.82 1.93
C ALA A 29 8.09 16.37 3.37
N VAL A 30 9.03 15.85 4.17
CA VAL A 30 9.26 16.30 5.55
C VAL A 30 9.72 17.75 5.60
N GLU A 31 10.67 18.15 4.76
CA GLU A 31 11.13 19.54 4.69
C GLU A 31 9.98 20.50 4.44
N MET A 32 9.12 20.18 3.45
CA MET A 32 7.96 21.00 3.11
C MET A 32 6.96 21.08 4.26
N ALA A 33 6.69 19.97 4.94
CA ALA A 33 5.76 19.94 6.07
C ALA A 33 6.28 20.75 7.27
N LEU A 34 7.58 20.68 7.55
CA LEU A 34 8.24 21.48 8.58
C LEU A 34 8.22 22.97 8.22
N ALA A 35 8.49 23.31 6.97
CA ALA A 35 8.43 24.68 6.48
C ALA A 35 7.01 25.27 6.58
N ASP A 36 5.98 24.52 6.18
CA ASP A 36 4.58 24.94 6.29
C ASP A 36 4.16 25.16 7.76
N ALA A 37 4.65 24.30 8.67
CA ALA A 37 4.44 24.41 10.11
C ALA A 37 5.27 25.50 10.81
N GLY A 38 6.25 26.11 10.11
CA GLY A 38 7.21 27.04 10.72
C GLY A 38 8.08 26.37 11.79
N LEU A 39 8.55 25.15 11.50
CA LEU A 39 9.23 24.24 12.40
C LEU A 39 10.56 23.75 11.85
N THR A 40 11.43 23.30 12.74
CA THR A 40 12.59 22.48 12.36
C THR A 40 12.45 21.07 12.93
N ILE A 41 13.33 20.17 12.50
CA ILE A 41 13.32 18.79 12.99
C ILE A 41 13.57 18.70 14.50
N ASP A 42 14.22 19.69 15.10
CA ASP A 42 14.49 19.74 16.55
C ASP A 42 13.22 19.97 17.38
N ASP A 43 12.18 20.57 16.80
CA ASP A 43 10.88 20.79 17.44
C ASP A 43 9.98 19.55 17.47
N ILE A 44 10.38 18.46 16.78
CA ILE A 44 9.60 17.23 16.67
C ILE A 44 9.95 16.27 17.80
N ASP A 45 8.94 15.84 18.57
CA ASP A 45 9.13 14.93 19.70
C ASP A 45 9.14 13.46 19.28
N ALA A 46 8.38 13.09 18.24
CA ALA A 46 8.25 11.72 17.75
C ALA A 46 7.83 11.68 16.27
N VAL A 47 8.08 10.55 15.62
CA VAL A 47 7.78 10.32 14.20
C VAL A 47 6.95 9.04 14.03
N CYS A 48 5.90 9.12 13.22
CA CYS A 48 5.11 7.98 12.76
C CYS A 48 5.31 7.80 11.26
N LEU A 49 5.74 6.61 10.81
CA LEU A 49 5.87 6.28 9.39
C LEU A 49 4.79 5.28 8.97
N GLY A 50 4.05 5.60 7.90
CA GLY A 50 3.24 4.65 7.15
C GLY A 50 3.85 4.34 5.79
N THR A 51 4.15 3.09 5.51
CA THR A 51 4.62 2.60 4.20
C THR A 51 4.02 1.22 3.96
N ALA A 52 3.64 0.87 2.73
CA ALA A 52 2.97 -0.40 2.42
C ALA A 52 3.93 -1.61 2.57
N PRO A 53 3.57 -2.85 2.16
CA PRO A 53 4.39 -4.02 2.44
C PRO A 53 5.80 -3.89 1.86
N ASP A 54 6.74 -4.50 2.58
CA ASP A 54 8.14 -4.66 2.20
C ASP A 54 8.33 -5.31 0.82
N ALA A 55 7.30 -5.98 0.29
CA ALA A 55 7.29 -6.62 -1.02
C ALA A 55 7.35 -5.63 -2.21
N PHE A 56 7.01 -4.35 -2.04
CA PHE A 56 7.20 -3.37 -3.13
C PHE A 56 8.66 -2.98 -3.30
N ASP A 57 9.35 -2.78 -2.18
CA ASP A 57 10.74 -2.35 -2.15
C ASP A 57 11.74 -3.50 -2.00
N GLY A 58 11.31 -4.72 -1.68
CA GLY A 58 12.21 -5.85 -1.45
C GLY A 58 13.09 -5.71 -0.21
N ILE A 59 12.73 -4.81 0.71
CA ILE A 59 13.48 -4.49 1.94
C ILE A 59 12.67 -4.91 3.16
N HIS A 60 13.08 -6.01 3.83
CA HIS A 60 12.41 -6.61 5.00
C HIS A 60 12.31 -5.74 6.27
N MET A 61 12.90 -4.54 6.24
CA MET A 61 12.91 -3.58 7.34
C MET A 61 12.71 -2.18 6.75
N ASN A 62 11.68 -2.03 5.90
CA ASN A 62 11.50 -0.79 5.14
C ASN A 62 11.37 0.43 6.05
N GLY A 63 10.74 0.26 7.23
CA GLY A 63 10.63 1.31 8.23
C GLY A 63 11.98 1.79 8.74
N GLU A 64 12.91 0.87 9.00
CA GLU A 64 14.25 1.19 9.47
C GLU A 64 15.09 1.83 8.37
N ASN A 65 14.92 1.37 7.13
CA ASN A 65 15.59 1.92 5.96
C ASN A 65 15.20 3.40 5.70
N LEU A 66 14.01 3.80 6.12
CA LEU A 66 13.46 5.14 5.92
C LEU A 66 13.69 6.11 7.10
N ILE A 67 14.33 5.68 8.20
CA ILE A 67 14.49 6.51 9.41
C ILE A 67 15.09 7.89 9.09
N ALA A 68 16.16 7.93 8.29
CA ALA A 68 16.87 9.17 7.98
C ALA A 68 15.98 10.15 7.24
N GLY A 69 15.34 9.71 6.15
CA GLY A 69 14.46 10.56 5.34
C GLY A 69 13.15 10.94 6.02
N ALA A 70 12.61 10.07 6.86
CA ALA A 70 11.40 10.35 7.65
C ALA A 70 11.67 11.29 8.85
N GLY A 71 12.93 11.67 9.12
CA GLY A 71 13.31 12.51 10.26
C GLY A 71 13.29 11.79 11.61
N GLY A 72 13.34 10.45 11.61
CA GLY A 72 13.27 9.63 12.82
C GLY A 72 14.58 9.52 13.60
N SER A 73 15.70 9.98 13.04
CA SER A 73 17.03 9.88 13.65
C SER A 73 17.05 10.45 15.07
N SER A 74 17.46 9.63 16.04
CA SER A 74 17.52 9.97 17.48
C SER A 74 16.17 10.35 18.13
N LYS A 75 15.04 9.98 17.52
CA LYS A 75 13.69 10.24 18.04
C LYS A 75 12.92 8.94 18.27
N PRO A 76 11.92 8.94 19.17
CA PRO A 76 10.88 7.91 19.16
C PRO A 76 10.26 7.79 17.76
N TYR A 77 10.34 6.58 17.19
CA TYR A 77 9.97 6.28 15.82
C TYR A 77 9.21 4.96 15.78
N LEU A 78 8.14 4.89 15.00
CA LEU A 78 7.44 3.63 14.77
C LEU A 78 6.83 3.60 13.36
N ARG A 79 7.07 2.48 12.67
CA ARG A 79 6.39 2.15 11.42
C ARG A 79 5.09 1.39 11.72
N HIS A 80 4.02 1.75 11.03
CA HIS A 80 2.78 0.98 10.99
C HIS A 80 2.38 0.66 9.54
N PHE A 81 1.59 -0.40 9.37
CA PHE A 81 1.08 -0.83 8.08
C PHE A 81 -0.24 -1.60 8.25
N VAL A 82 -1.26 -1.23 7.46
CA VAL A 82 -2.59 -1.85 7.41
C VAL A 82 -3.16 -1.81 5.97
N GLY A 83 -2.32 -2.17 4.99
CA GLY A 83 -2.67 -2.15 3.57
C GLY A 83 -2.89 -0.74 3.03
N GLY A 84 -3.81 -0.58 2.07
CA GLY A 84 -4.25 0.74 1.59
C GLY A 84 -4.86 1.63 2.68
N GLY A 85 -5.23 1.08 3.85
CA GLY A 85 -5.73 1.84 4.99
C GLY A 85 -4.64 2.66 5.69
N THR A 86 -3.36 2.39 5.37
CA THR A 86 -2.19 2.95 6.04
C THR A 86 -2.18 4.47 6.03
N GLY A 87 -2.51 5.11 4.89
CA GLY A 87 -2.42 6.57 4.77
C GLY A 87 -3.32 7.35 5.73
N VAL A 88 -4.56 6.88 5.94
CA VAL A 88 -5.49 7.48 6.93
C VAL A 88 -5.25 6.91 8.33
N PHE A 89 -4.64 5.73 8.47
CA PHE A 89 -4.16 5.24 9.77
C PHE A 89 -2.97 6.03 10.32
N SER A 90 -2.11 6.58 9.45
CA SER A 90 -0.96 7.39 9.83
C SER A 90 -1.30 8.58 10.74
N PRO A 91 -2.27 9.46 10.42
CA PRO A 91 -2.69 10.51 11.34
C PRO A 91 -3.43 9.98 12.57
N ILE A 92 -4.08 8.80 12.50
CA ILE A 92 -4.67 8.15 13.68
C ILE A 92 -3.56 7.77 14.67
N HIS A 93 -2.47 7.20 14.18
CA HIS A 93 -1.32 6.84 14.99
C HIS A 93 -0.63 8.10 15.55
N GLY A 94 -0.41 9.13 14.73
CA GLY A 94 0.07 10.44 15.20
C GLY A 94 -0.83 11.09 16.26
N TRP A 95 -2.15 10.99 16.07
CA TRP A 95 -3.15 11.45 17.04
C TRP A 95 -3.02 10.70 18.37
N MET A 96 -2.83 9.37 18.37
CA MET A 96 -2.63 8.59 19.61
C MET A 96 -1.43 9.11 20.42
N HIS A 97 -0.33 9.44 19.74
CA HIS A 97 0.88 9.99 20.37
C HIS A 97 0.62 11.35 21.03
N VAL A 98 0.06 12.31 20.29
CA VAL A 98 -0.24 13.65 20.83
C VAL A 98 -1.32 13.59 21.91
N ALA A 99 -2.41 12.87 21.65
CA ALA A 99 -3.57 12.83 22.52
C ALA A 99 -3.29 12.09 23.85
N SER A 100 -2.30 11.17 23.89
CA SER A 100 -1.81 10.55 25.13
C SER A 100 -1.20 11.55 26.12
N GLY A 101 -0.82 12.74 25.65
CA GLY A 101 -0.09 13.76 26.42
C GLY A 101 1.41 13.48 26.56
N LYS A 102 1.93 12.42 25.93
CA LYS A 102 3.36 12.07 25.95
C LYS A 102 4.20 13.00 25.09
N PHE A 103 3.65 13.44 23.96
CA PHE A 103 4.33 14.25 22.96
C PHE A 103 3.48 15.46 22.59
N LYS A 104 4.13 16.60 22.31
CA LYS A 104 3.46 17.84 21.93
C LYS A 104 3.40 18.05 20.43
N THR A 105 4.43 17.60 19.71
CA THR A 105 4.56 17.74 18.26
C THR A 105 5.02 16.41 17.67
N VAL A 106 4.25 15.87 16.72
CA VAL A 106 4.51 14.60 16.05
C VAL A 106 4.54 14.82 14.56
N LEU A 107 5.59 14.32 13.91
CA LEU A 107 5.69 14.26 12.46
C LEU A 107 5.09 12.94 12.00
N VAL A 108 4.18 13.01 11.03
CA VAL A 108 3.54 11.84 10.42
C VAL A 108 3.94 11.82 8.96
N VAL A 109 4.62 10.76 8.55
CA VAL A 109 5.14 10.59 7.19
C VAL A 109 4.49 9.37 6.56
N ALA A 110 4.11 9.47 5.30
CA ALA A 110 3.68 8.33 4.51
C ALA A 110 4.42 8.33 3.17
N GLU A 111 4.93 7.18 2.77
CA GLU A 111 5.69 7.03 1.53
C GLU A 111 5.38 5.70 0.87
N GLU A 112 5.42 5.71 -0.46
CA GLU A 112 5.49 4.49 -1.26
C GLU A 112 6.36 4.70 -2.49
N LYS A 113 7.25 3.75 -2.77
CA LYS A 113 7.92 3.62 -4.05
C LYS A 113 7.60 2.25 -4.64
N MET A 114 6.61 2.18 -5.52
CA MET A 114 6.16 0.93 -6.13
C MET A 114 7.03 0.50 -7.32
N SER A 115 7.73 1.46 -7.94
CA SER A 115 8.51 1.23 -9.16
C SER A 115 9.71 0.27 -9.06
N PRO A 116 10.31 -0.02 -7.89
CA PRO A 116 11.37 -1.01 -7.78
C PRO A 116 10.90 -2.42 -8.13
N CYS A 117 9.68 -2.81 -7.76
CA CYS A 117 9.14 -4.14 -8.08
C CYS A 117 8.91 -4.30 -9.59
N VAL A 118 9.64 -5.22 -10.21
CA VAL A 118 9.63 -5.47 -11.67
C VAL A 118 9.15 -6.89 -12.01
N PRO A 119 8.57 -7.11 -13.21
CA PRO A 119 8.28 -6.11 -14.25
C PRO A 119 7.11 -5.17 -13.90
N HIS A 120 6.33 -5.52 -12.88
CA HIS A 120 5.21 -4.71 -12.41
C HIS A 120 4.96 -4.95 -10.90
N PRO A 121 4.61 -3.91 -10.11
CA PRO A 121 4.28 -4.07 -8.69
C PRO A 121 3.05 -4.95 -8.40
N ALA A 122 2.30 -5.34 -9.43
CA ALA A 122 1.16 -6.25 -9.27
C ALA A 122 1.58 -7.59 -8.66
N GLY A 123 2.79 -8.07 -8.98
CA GLY A 123 3.32 -9.32 -8.43
C GLY A 123 3.46 -9.29 -6.90
N ALA A 124 3.77 -8.12 -6.31
CA ALA A 124 3.91 -7.98 -4.87
C ALA A 124 2.61 -8.31 -4.13
N PHE A 125 1.45 -8.07 -4.74
CA PHE A 125 0.16 -8.37 -4.13
C PHE A 125 -0.14 -9.87 -4.02
N LEU A 126 0.56 -10.74 -4.76
CA LEU A 126 0.42 -12.19 -4.55
C LEU A 126 0.74 -12.56 -3.09
N THR A 127 1.65 -11.83 -2.45
CA THR A 127 2.12 -12.10 -1.08
C THR A 127 1.10 -11.79 0.01
N ILE A 128 -0.05 -11.17 -0.31
CA ILE A 128 -1.09 -10.83 0.67
C ILE A 128 -2.14 -11.93 0.85
N PHE A 129 -2.23 -12.86 -0.11
CA PHE A 129 -3.17 -13.97 -0.09
C PHE A 129 -2.68 -15.11 0.81
N ASP A 130 -3.60 -15.94 1.30
CA ASP A 130 -3.22 -17.14 2.05
C ASP A 130 -2.39 -18.10 1.17
N HIS A 131 -1.25 -18.54 1.69
CA HIS A 131 -0.28 -19.38 0.97
C HIS A 131 -0.86 -20.73 0.53
N THR A 132 -1.87 -21.21 1.24
CA THR A 132 -2.38 -22.57 1.10
C THR A 132 -3.68 -22.62 0.31
N THR A 133 -4.55 -21.64 0.50
CA THR A 133 -5.89 -21.67 -0.08
C THR A 133 -6.09 -20.75 -1.27
N GLU A 134 -5.25 -19.72 -1.44
CA GLU A 134 -5.54 -18.62 -2.38
C GLU A 134 -4.36 -18.30 -3.30
N GLN A 135 -3.13 -18.21 -2.78
CA GLN A 135 -1.94 -17.97 -3.60
C GLN A 135 -1.79 -18.95 -4.78
N PRO A 136 -2.06 -20.28 -4.63
CA PRO A 136 -1.96 -21.21 -5.75
C PRO A 136 -2.93 -20.92 -6.91
N LEU A 137 -3.95 -20.08 -6.70
CA LEU A 137 -4.89 -19.66 -7.73
C LEU A 137 -4.38 -18.47 -8.55
N GLU A 138 -3.27 -17.84 -8.12
CA GLU A 138 -2.62 -16.71 -8.78
C GLU A 138 -3.58 -15.51 -8.99
N LEU A 139 -4.41 -15.22 -7.97
CA LEU A 139 -5.28 -14.06 -7.97
C LEU A 139 -4.49 -12.74 -7.95
N THR A 140 -5.06 -11.71 -8.55
CA THR A 140 -4.50 -10.35 -8.54
C THR A 140 -5.45 -9.39 -7.85
N LEU A 141 -4.98 -8.19 -7.52
CA LEU A 141 -5.86 -7.13 -7.07
C LEU A 141 -6.98 -6.83 -8.08
N ILE A 142 -6.67 -6.80 -9.38
CA ILE A 142 -7.67 -6.56 -10.42
C ILE A 142 -8.79 -7.60 -10.34
N HIS A 143 -8.46 -8.88 -10.13
CA HIS A 143 -9.45 -9.95 -10.01
C HIS A 143 -10.37 -9.73 -8.80
N ILE A 144 -9.80 -9.48 -7.62
CA ILE A 144 -10.62 -9.36 -6.40
C ILE A 144 -11.52 -8.11 -6.43
N PHE A 145 -11.07 -7.02 -7.05
CA PHE A 145 -11.89 -5.82 -7.18
C PHE A 145 -12.93 -5.92 -8.29
N ALA A 146 -12.66 -6.67 -9.35
CA ALA A 146 -13.68 -6.98 -10.35
C ALA A 146 -14.80 -7.83 -9.74
N LEU A 147 -14.46 -8.83 -8.91
CA LEU A 147 -15.42 -9.62 -8.14
C LEU A 147 -16.28 -8.73 -7.21
N GLU A 148 -15.67 -7.81 -6.48
CA GLU A 148 -16.38 -6.91 -5.58
C GLU A 148 -17.23 -5.87 -6.35
N MET A 149 -16.73 -5.33 -7.48
CA MET A 149 -17.49 -4.42 -8.36
C MET A 149 -18.70 -5.11 -8.99
N ALA A 150 -18.56 -6.34 -9.49
CA ALA A 150 -19.66 -7.12 -10.02
C ALA A 150 -20.74 -7.38 -8.95
N ARG A 151 -20.32 -7.72 -7.72
CA ARG A 151 -21.24 -7.89 -6.58
C ARG A 151 -21.94 -6.59 -6.22
N PHE A 152 -21.22 -5.47 -6.19
CA PHE A 152 -21.75 -4.13 -5.93
C PHE A 152 -22.79 -3.69 -6.99
N MET A 153 -22.48 -3.88 -8.27
CA MET A 153 -23.38 -3.59 -9.39
C MET A 153 -24.66 -4.41 -9.28
N HIS A 154 -24.54 -5.71 -8.99
CA HIS A 154 -25.69 -6.59 -8.82
C HIS A 154 -26.57 -6.18 -7.62
N ALA A 155 -25.96 -5.87 -6.47
CA ALA A 155 -26.69 -5.55 -5.24
C ALA A 155 -27.43 -4.20 -5.31
N TYR A 156 -26.85 -3.19 -5.95
CA TYR A 156 -27.42 -1.82 -5.98
C TYR A 156 -27.89 -1.36 -7.38
N GLY A 157 -27.76 -2.22 -8.39
CA GLY A 157 -28.22 -1.99 -9.75
C GLY A 157 -27.46 -0.89 -10.49
N TYR A 158 -26.17 -0.68 -10.21
CA TYR A 158 -25.35 0.28 -10.96
C TYR A 158 -25.00 -0.25 -12.35
N THR A 159 -25.00 0.63 -13.35
CA THR A 159 -24.37 0.34 -14.65
C THR A 159 -22.90 0.77 -14.66
N GLU A 160 -22.13 0.23 -15.60
CA GLU A 160 -20.73 0.62 -15.79
C GLU A 160 -20.62 2.12 -16.15
N GLU A 161 -21.55 2.65 -16.95
CA GLU A 161 -21.60 4.07 -17.32
C GLU A 161 -21.93 5.00 -16.14
N GLU A 162 -22.75 4.54 -15.19
CA GLU A 162 -22.99 5.29 -13.95
C GLU A 162 -21.70 5.38 -13.13
N ILE A 163 -21.00 4.25 -12.96
CA ILE A 163 -19.75 4.19 -12.18
C ILE A 163 -18.65 5.02 -12.84
N ALA A 164 -18.53 4.98 -14.17
CA ALA A 164 -17.53 5.73 -14.95
C ALA A 164 -17.57 7.26 -14.73
N GLN A 165 -18.70 7.82 -14.28
CA GLN A 165 -18.80 9.24 -13.92
C GLN A 165 -17.85 9.62 -12.78
N VAL A 166 -17.49 8.68 -11.90
CA VAL A 166 -16.53 8.90 -10.82
C VAL A 166 -15.13 9.12 -11.38
N SER A 167 -14.69 8.31 -12.35
CA SER A 167 -13.38 8.49 -13.01
C SER A 167 -13.28 9.86 -13.70
N VAL A 168 -14.34 10.26 -14.40
CA VAL A 168 -14.46 11.60 -15.01
C VAL A 168 -14.33 12.70 -13.95
N ASN A 169 -15.08 12.58 -12.84
CA ASN A 169 -15.06 13.56 -11.76
C ASN A 169 -13.68 13.68 -11.11
N HIS A 170 -13.03 12.56 -10.81
CA HIS A 170 -11.76 12.57 -10.07
C HIS A 170 -10.59 13.05 -10.93
N LYS A 171 -10.55 12.67 -12.22
CA LYS A 171 -9.55 13.22 -13.15
C LYS A 171 -9.73 14.71 -13.39
N HIS A 172 -10.99 15.18 -13.45
CA HIS A 172 -11.29 16.61 -13.50
C HIS A 172 -10.83 17.34 -12.23
N ASN A 173 -11.15 16.81 -11.05
CA ASN A 173 -10.79 17.42 -9.77
C ASN A 173 -9.27 17.51 -9.54
N ALA A 174 -8.51 16.57 -10.12
CA ALA A 174 -7.04 16.60 -10.08
C ALA A 174 -6.43 17.75 -10.89
N ILE A 175 -7.20 18.42 -11.77
CA ILE A 175 -6.71 19.57 -12.53
C ILE A 175 -6.44 20.73 -11.57
N GLY A 176 -5.19 21.15 -11.52
CA GLY A 176 -4.72 22.16 -10.56
C GLY A 176 -4.23 21.58 -9.23
N HIS A 177 -4.18 20.25 -9.08
CA HIS A 177 -3.44 19.61 -7.99
C HIS A 177 -1.96 19.50 -8.36
N PRO A 178 -1.02 20.11 -7.60
CA PRO A 178 0.40 20.13 -7.99
C PRO A 178 1.02 18.73 -8.02
N ALA A 179 0.58 17.81 -7.14
CA ALA A 179 1.11 16.45 -7.12
C ALA A 179 0.53 15.49 -8.18
N ALA A 180 -0.41 15.92 -9.03
CA ALA A 180 -1.17 14.99 -9.86
C ALA A 180 -0.37 14.31 -10.98
N GLN A 181 -0.52 12.99 -11.08
CA GLN A 181 0.06 12.14 -12.12
C GLN A 181 -0.83 12.05 -13.37
N LEU A 182 -2.16 11.98 -13.21
CA LEU A 182 -3.12 11.71 -14.28
C LEU A 182 -4.31 12.69 -14.29
N ALA A 183 -4.04 13.97 -14.02
CA ALA A 183 -5.04 15.02 -14.18
C ALA A 183 -5.42 15.17 -15.67
N GLU A 184 -6.69 14.95 -16.01
CA GLU A 184 -7.15 14.91 -17.39
C GLU A 184 -8.64 15.26 -17.50
N GLN A 185 -9.03 15.89 -18.61
CA GLN A 185 -10.43 16.06 -18.97
C GLN A 185 -10.87 14.89 -19.87
N ILE A 186 -11.59 13.93 -19.29
CA ILE A 186 -12.13 12.78 -20.00
C ILE A 186 -13.66 12.76 -19.96
N THR A 187 -14.28 11.89 -20.74
CA THR A 187 -15.73 11.64 -20.78
C THR A 187 -16.06 10.22 -20.36
N VAL A 188 -17.33 9.94 -20.03
CA VAL A 188 -17.81 8.57 -19.77
C VAL A 188 -17.53 7.66 -20.97
N ALA A 189 -17.65 8.17 -22.19
CA ALA A 189 -17.33 7.39 -23.39
C ALA A 189 -15.85 6.99 -23.46
N ASP A 190 -14.93 7.84 -22.99
CA ASP A 190 -13.50 7.51 -22.94
C ASP A 190 -13.25 6.37 -21.95
N VAL A 191 -13.93 6.37 -20.79
CA VAL A 191 -13.85 5.28 -19.80
C VAL A 191 -14.37 3.97 -20.38
N MET A 192 -15.56 4.00 -20.98
CA MET A 192 -16.21 2.82 -21.56
C MET A 192 -15.44 2.22 -22.74
N ASN A 193 -14.70 3.05 -23.50
CA ASN A 193 -13.87 2.61 -24.60
C ASN A 193 -12.44 2.24 -24.18
N SER A 194 -12.07 2.41 -22.90
CA SER A 194 -10.75 2.05 -22.40
C SER A 194 -10.58 0.52 -22.31
N THR A 195 -9.34 0.04 -22.30
CA THR A 195 -9.04 -1.40 -22.31
C THR A 195 -9.72 -2.14 -21.16
N LEU A 196 -10.55 -3.14 -21.48
CA LEU A 196 -11.10 -4.06 -20.50
C LEU A 196 -9.99 -4.95 -19.95
N LEU A 197 -9.79 -4.93 -18.62
CA LEU A 197 -8.77 -5.73 -17.96
C LEU A 197 -9.39 -6.98 -17.36
N SER A 198 -10.47 -6.80 -16.61
CA SER A 198 -11.18 -7.89 -15.95
C SER A 198 -12.60 -7.43 -15.69
N TRP A 199 -13.59 -7.94 -16.42
CA TRP A 199 -14.96 -7.43 -16.35
C TRP A 199 -15.47 -7.44 -14.90
N PRO A 200 -16.03 -6.32 -14.40
CA PRO A 200 -16.40 -5.09 -15.13
C PRO A 200 -15.34 -3.97 -15.19
N VAL A 201 -14.13 -4.20 -14.69
CA VAL A 201 -13.03 -3.20 -14.58
C VAL A 201 -12.27 -3.00 -15.90
N LYS A 202 -12.20 -1.73 -16.31
CA LYS A 202 -11.41 -1.22 -17.44
C LYS A 202 -10.26 -0.34 -16.97
N ARG A 203 -9.36 0.03 -17.88
CA ARG A 203 -8.14 0.78 -17.58
C ARG A 203 -8.38 2.13 -16.90
N TYR A 204 -9.45 2.84 -17.24
CA TYR A 204 -9.78 4.12 -16.60
C TYR A 204 -10.56 3.99 -15.30
N ASP A 205 -10.97 2.78 -14.92
CA ASP A 205 -11.65 2.51 -13.65
C ASP A 205 -10.65 2.35 -12.49
N ILE A 206 -9.35 2.24 -12.78
CA ILE A 206 -8.25 1.92 -11.84
C ILE A 206 -7.23 3.06 -11.74
N SER A 207 -6.76 3.34 -10.52
CA SER A 207 -5.68 4.29 -10.23
C SER A 207 -4.33 3.81 -10.80
N PRO A 208 -3.39 4.71 -11.17
CA PRO A 208 -2.09 4.30 -11.66
C PRO A 208 -1.20 3.74 -10.55
N THR A 209 -0.15 3.02 -10.96
CA THR A 209 1.00 2.78 -10.09
C THR A 209 1.82 4.06 -9.96
N SER A 210 2.26 4.35 -8.74
CA SER A 210 2.85 5.64 -8.41
C SER A 210 3.90 5.52 -7.31
N ASP A 211 4.91 6.36 -7.40
CA ASP A 211 5.89 6.65 -6.37
C ASP A 211 5.60 8.04 -5.80
N GLY A 212 5.75 8.22 -4.49
CA GLY A 212 5.62 9.52 -3.84
C GLY A 212 5.55 9.45 -2.32
N ALA A 213 5.72 10.62 -1.68
CA ALA A 213 5.66 10.78 -0.24
C ALA A 213 4.82 11.99 0.17
N VAL A 214 4.23 11.91 1.37
CA VAL A 214 3.46 12.97 2.03
C VAL A 214 3.90 13.02 3.48
N ALA A 215 3.95 14.21 4.07
CA ALA A 215 4.17 14.41 5.49
C ALA A 215 3.19 15.45 6.04
N ILE A 216 2.77 15.29 7.29
CA ILE A 216 2.03 16.30 8.04
C ILE A 216 2.64 16.49 9.43
N VAL A 217 2.48 17.69 9.99
CA VAL A 217 2.82 17.96 11.39
C VAL A 217 1.56 18.05 12.22
N MET A 218 1.51 17.23 13.28
CA MET A 218 0.43 17.23 14.26
C MET A 218 0.93 17.81 15.57
N SER A 219 0.10 18.62 16.24
CA SER A 219 0.48 19.23 17.51
C SER A 219 -0.69 19.41 18.48
N THR A 220 -0.34 19.66 19.74
CA THR A 220 -1.25 20.11 20.79
C THR A 220 -1.78 21.54 20.52
N GLU A 221 -2.96 21.84 21.06
CA GLU A 221 -3.59 23.16 20.91
C GLU A 221 -2.72 24.34 21.36
N ASP A 222 -1.96 24.22 22.46
CA ASP A 222 -1.07 25.29 22.93
C ASP A 222 0.05 25.59 21.93
N VAL A 223 0.64 24.56 21.33
CA VAL A 223 1.65 24.71 20.27
C VAL A 223 1.04 25.34 19.03
N ALA A 224 -0.10 24.84 18.56
CA ALA A 224 -0.77 25.35 17.37
C ALA A 224 -1.15 26.84 17.52
N ARG A 225 -1.71 27.23 18.68
CA ARG A 225 -2.11 28.62 18.95
C ARG A 225 -0.91 29.55 19.15
N ALA A 226 0.16 29.09 19.81
CA ALA A 226 1.36 29.89 20.02
C ALA A 226 2.04 30.31 18.71
N ARG A 227 1.85 29.53 17.62
CA ARG A 227 2.39 29.86 16.29
C ARG A 227 1.46 30.70 15.41
N GLY A 228 0.29 31.11 15.91
CA GLY A 228 -0.65 31.92 15.13
C GLY A 228 -1.16 31.22 13.86
N MET A 229 -1.10 29.89 13.83
CA MET A 229 -1.58 29.10 12.70
C MET A 229 -3.11 28.99 12.73
N THR A 230 -3.71 28.58 11.62
CA THR A 230 -5.13 28.20 11.56
C THR A 230 -5.19 26.68 11.69
N PRO A 231 -5.24 26.13 12.92
CA PRO A 231 -5.24 24.69 13.13
C PRO A 231 -6.49 24.06 12.52
N VAL A 232 -6.29 22.91 11.88
CA VAL A 232 -7.39 22.01 11.50
C VAL A 232 -7.38 20.83 12.47
N TRP A 233 -8.49 20.67 13.18
CA TRP A 233 -8.60 19.81 14.35
C TRP A 233 -8.97 18.38 13.95
N ILE A 234 -8.38 17.40 14.61
CA ILE A 234 -8.87 16.03 14.57
C ILE A 234 -10.08 15.94 15.50
N GLU A 235 -11.28 15.86 14.92
CA GLU A 235 -12.55 15.80 15.67
C GLU A 235 -13.03 14.37 15.90
N GLY A 236 -12.71 13.45 14.98
CA GLY A 236 -13.14 12.06 15.06
C GLY A 236 -12.11 11.10 14.48
N VAL A 237 -11.93 9.97 15.13
CA VAL A 237 -11.01 8.89 14.73
C VAL A 237 -11.74 7.57 14.86
N GLY A 238 -11.65 6.74 13.84
CA GLY A 238 -12.17 5.38 13.87
C GLY A 238 -11.36 4.45 12.98
N PHE A 239 -11.11 3.23 13.47
CA PHE A 239 -10.46 2.19 12.69
C PHE A 239 -10.97 0.83 13.14
N ARG A 240 -11.36 -0.01 12.18
CA ARG A 240 -11.95 -1.32 12.42
C ARG A 240 -11.48 -2.31 11.37
N LEU A 241 -11.42 -3.57 11.76
CA LEU A 241 -11.07 -4.68 10.88
C LEU A 241 -12.25 -5.64 10.80
N ASP A 242 -12.44 -6.21 9.63
CA ASP A 242 -13.30 -7.36 9.38
C ASP A 242 -12.47 -8.66 9.39
N THR A 243 -13.13 -9.80 9.18
CA THR A 243 -12.48 -11.09 9.00
C THR A 243 -11.54 -11.12 7.79
N ALA A 244 -10.41 -11.83 7.91
CA ALA A 244 -9.47 -12.06 6.82
C ALA A 244 -10.02 -13.01 5.74
N TYR A 245 -11.07 -13.77 6.07
CA TYR A 245 -11.73 -14.70 5.16
C TYR A 245 -12.74 -13.95 4.28
N TRP A 246 -12.23 -13.20 3.31
CA TRP A 246 -13.01 -12.28 2.49
C TRP A 246 -14.15 -12.94 1.69
N THR A 247 -14.01 -14.22 1.31
CA THR A 247 -15.05 -15.00 0.62
C THR A 247 -16.17 -15.51 1.54
N THR A 248 -16.15 -15.14 2.84
CA THR A 248 -17.10 -15.65 3.85
C THR A 248 -18.06 -14.57 4.39
N ARG A 249 -18.24 -13.51 3.59
CA ARG A 249 -19.10 -12.35 3.85
C ARG A 249 -19.57 -11.76 2.52
N ASP A 250 -20.65 -10.98 2.54
CA ASP A 250 -21.11 -10.25 1.36
C ASP A 250 -20.14 -9.10 1.04
N LEU A 251 -19.62 -9.09 -0.19
CA LEU A 251 -18.72 -8.06 -0.69
C LEU A 251 -19.45 -6.77 -1.12
N ALA A 252 -20.79 -6.75 -1.13
CA ALA A 252 -21.55 -5.59 -1.58
C ALA A 252 -21.47 -4.37 -0.64
N PHE A 253 -21.27 -4.55 0.67
CA PHE A 253 -21.28 -3.44 1.62
C PHE A 253 -20.01 -3.42 2.48
N PRO A 254 -19.35 -2.26 2.68
CA PRO A 254 -18.09 -2.21 3.41
C PRO A 254 -18.37 -2.04 4.91
N GLU A 255 -18.68 -3.16 5.59
CA GLU A 255 -19.01 -3.13 7.03
C GLU A 255 -17.86 -2.54 7.85
N TYR A 256 -16.61 -2.85 7.52
CA TYR A 256 -15.41 -2.29 8.16
C TYR A 256 -15.37 -0.75 8.10
N VAL A 257 -15.73 -0.13 6.96
CA VAL A 257 -15.84 1.33 6.87
C VAL A 257 -16.99 1.83 7.71
N ALA A 258 -18.15 1.19 7.64
CA ALA A 258 -19.32 1.62 8.40
C ALA A 258 -19.07 1.59 9.91
N MET A 259 -18.37 0.56 10.42
CA MET A 259 -17.98 0.47 11.83
C MET A 259 -16.95 1.54 12.21
N ALA A 260 -15.90 1.74 11.40
CA ALA A 260 -14.90 2.79 11.65
C ALA A 260 -15.52 4.19 11.60
N ALA A 261 -16.43 4.45 10.67
CA ALA A 261 -17.15 5.71 10.57
C ALA A 261 -18.01 5.98 11.81
N ARG A 262 -18.70 4.96 12.34
CA ARG A 262 -19.48 5.10 13.60
C ARG A 262 -18.61 5.54 14.78
N ASP A 263 -17.41 4.97 14.93
CA ASP A 263 -16.47 5.39 15.99
C ASP A 263 -16.05 6.85 15.81
N ALA A 264 -15.70 7.24 14.59
CA ALA A 264 -15.31 8.61 14.27
C ALA A 264 -16.46 9.60 14.51
N TYR A 265 -17.69 9.25 14.08
CA TYR A 265 -18.89 10.06 14.30
C TYR A 265 -19.21 10.20 15.78
N GLN A 266 -19.10 9.14 16.56
CA GLN A 266 -19.31 9.18 18.01
C GLN A 266 -18.32 10.15 18.68
N MET A 267 -17.05 10.10 18.29
CA MET A 267 -16.02 11.00 18.83
C MET A 267 -16.26 12.46 18.42
N ALA A 268 -16.66 12.71 17.16
CA ALA A 268 -16.92 14.05 16.62
C ALA A 268 -18.31 14.62 16.98
N GLY A 269 -19.20 13.82 17.58
CA GLY A 269 -20.58 14.19 17.86
C GLY A 269 -21.46 14.34 16.61
N VAL A 270 -21.11 13.67 15.50
CA VAL A 270 -21.87 13.68 14.24
C VAL A 270 -23.01 12.68 14.34
N THR A 271 -24.23 13.11 13.98
CA THR A 271 -25.44 12.26 14.05
C THR A 271 -26.13 12.09 12.71
N ARG A 272 -25.97 13.06 11.81
CA ARG A 272 -26.51 13.08 10.45
C ARG A 272 -25.37 13.37 9.49
N PRO A 273 -24.54 12.36 9.15
CA PRO A 273 -23.32 12.58 8.37
C PRO A 273 -23.59 13.25 7.01
N GLU A 274 -24.70 12.94 6.35
CA GLU A 274 -25.14 13.60 5.11
C GLU A 274 -25.29 15.13 5.23
N ALA A 275 -25.62 15.65 6.41
CA ALA A 275 -25.90 17.06 6.64
C ALA A 275 -24.79 17.78 7.42
N GLU A 276 -23.87 17.03 8.04
CA GLU A 276 -22.86 17.54 8.98
C GLU A 276 -21.42 17.42 8.45
N ILE A 277 -21.21 16.72 7.34
CA ILE A 277 -19.91 16.61 6.66
C ILE A 277 -19.99 17.36 5.34
N ASP A 278 -19.07 18.31 5.14
CA ASP A 278 -19.10 19.22 4.00
C ASP A 278 -18.26 18.72 2.82
N VAL A 279 -17.23 17.91 3.07
CA VAL A 279 -16.24 17.43 2.09
C VAL A 279 -15.86 15.98 2.37
N TRP A 280 -15.76 15.18 1.31
CA TRP A 280 -15.54 13.74 1.40
C TRP A 280 -14.29 13.33 0.62
N GLU A 281 -13.37 12.64 1.28
CA GLU A 281 -12.18 12.04 0.68
C GLU A 281 -12.16 10.52 0.94
N PRO A 282 -13.08 9.72 0.34
CA PRO A 282 -13.01 8.27 0.38
C PRO A 282 -11.81 7.76 -0.43
N TYR A 283 -11.25 6.61 -0.06
CA TYR A 283 -10.16 6.01 -0.83
C TYR A 283 -10.70 5.34 -2.09
N ASP A 284 -10.12 5.70 -3.23
CA ASP A 284 -10.67 5.45 -4.56
C ASP A 284 -9.65 4.79 -5.51
N PRO A 285 -8.98 3.67 -5.14
CA PRO A 285 -8.08 2.98 -6.07
C PRO A 285 -8.82 2.43 -7.30
N PHE A 286 -10.15 2.25 -7.16
CA PHE A 286 -11.08 1.94 -8.23
C PHE A 286 -12.28 2.90 -8.13
N ASP A 287 -12.89 3.25 -9.25
CA ASP A 287 -13.99 4.22 -9.30
C ASP A 287 -15.24 3.78 -8.51
N TYR A 288 -15.67 2.52 -8.61
CA TYR A 288 -16.76 1.99 -7.81
C TYR A 288 -16.42 2.01 -6.31
N LYS A 289 -15.14 1.92 -5.92
CA LYS A 289 -14.72 1.95 -4.50
C LYS A 289 -15.04 3.29 -3.86
N ALA A 290 -14.99 4.40 -4.60
CA ALA A 290 -15.43 5.68 -4.06
C ALA A 290 -16.90 5.60 -3.61
N LEU A 291 -17.78 5.05 -4.46
CA LEU A 291 -19.21 4.88 -4.16
C LEU A 291 -19.46 3.85 -3.06
N HIS A 292 -18.73 2.73 -3.09
CA HIS A 292 -18.78 1.68 -2.07
C HIS A 292 -18.44 2.26 -0.69
N HIS A 293 -17.31 2.98 -0.58
CA HIS A 293 -16.92 3.61 0.68
C HIS A 293 -17.87 4.73 1.09
N MET A 294 -18.43 5.50 0.15
CA MET A 294 -19.49 6.47 0.46
C MET A 294 -20.72 5.80 1.08
N ASN A 295 -21.14 4.61 0.62
CA ASN A 295 -22.23 3.86 1.27
C ASN A 295 -21.89 3.56 2.74
N GLY A 296 -20.66 3.10 3.01
CA GLY A 296 -20.19 2.84 4.37
C GLY A 296 -20.15 4.11 5.24
N LEU A 297 -19.61 5.20 4.71
CA LEU A 297 -19.50 6.47 5.41
C LEU A 297 -20.88 7.07 5.72
N LEU A 298 -21.80 7.08 4.76
CA LEU A 298 -23.17 7.58 4.95
C LEU A 298 -24.10 6.59 5.68
N GLN A 299 -23.60 5.40 6.03
CA GLN A 299 -24.38 4.30 6.61
C GLN A 299 -25.56 3.87 5.70
N ASP A 300 -25.44 4.07 4.39
CA ASP A 300 -26.46 3.74 3.39
C ASP A 300 -26.33 2.29 2.93
N ARG A 301 -26.86 1.36 3.72
CA ARG A 301 -26.97 -0.05 3.33
C ARG A 301 -27.88 -0.30 2.14
N SER A 302 -28.72 0.66 1.77
CA SER A 302 -29.61 0.50 0.61
C SER A 302 -28.95 0.87 -0.71
N GLY A 303 -27.82 1.59 -0.68
CA GLY A 303 -27.14 2.16 -1.84
C GLY A 303 -27.90 3.27 -2.57
N ARG A 304 -29.13 3.59 -2.16
CA ARG A 304 -30.01 4.52 -2.88
C ARG A 304 -29.62 5.99 -2.69
N LEU A 305 -29.09 6.37 -1.52
CA LEU A 305 -28.67 7.74 -1.25
C LEU A 305 -27.45 8.09 -2.09
N VAL A 306 -26.40 7.27 -2.06
CA VAL A 306 -25.17 7.51 -2.83
C VAL A 306 -25.46 7.50 -4.33
N LYS A 307 -26.27 6.54 -4.80
CA LYS A 307 -26.67 6.49 -6.21
C LYS A 307 -27.41 7.76 -6.64
N ARG A 308 -28.32 8.27 -5.81
CA ARG A 308 -29.01 9.55 -6.07
C ARG A 308 -28.03 10.73 -6.07
N LEU A 309 -27.11 10.80 -5.10
CA LEU A 309 -26.11 11.88 -5.03
C LEU A 309 -25.22 11.91 -6.29
N LEU A 310 -24.85 10.75 -6.82
CA LEU A 310 -24.13 10.65 -8.08
C LEU A 310 -24.97 11.18 -9.25
N ALA A 311 -26.20 10.67 -9.41
CA ALA A 311 -27.10 11.05 -10.50
C ALA A 311 -27.47 12.54 -10.50
N ASP A 312 -27.59 13.15 -9.31
CA ASP A 312 -27.91 14.57 -9.14
C ASP A 312 -26.69 15.50 -9.34
N GLY A 313 -25.49 14.93 -9.59
CA GLY A 313 -24.24 15.68 -9.68
C GLY A 313 -23.73 16.21 -8.34
N ALA A 314 -24.30 15.76 -7.23
CA ALA A 314 -23.98 16.25 -5.89
C ALA A 314 -22.55 15.90 -5.45
N LEU A 315 -21.94 14.86 -6.04
CA LEU A 315 -20.59 14.40 -5.74
C LEU A 315 -19.48 15.16 -6.50
N THR A 316 -19.85 16.05 -7.43
CA THR A 316 -18.90 16.94 -8.11
C THR A 316 -18.28 17.95 -7.14
N ARG A 317 -17.14 18.56 -7.48
CA ARG A 317 -16.49 19.56 -6.61
C ARG A 317 -17.40 20.75 -6.30
N GLU A 318 -18.26 21.13 -7.25
CA GLU A 318 -19.24 22.20 -7.12
C GLU A 318 -20.59 21.73 -6.52
N GLY A 319 -20.74 20.43 -6.30
CA GLY A 319 -21.95 19.81 -5.76
C GLY A 319 -22.16 20.04 -4.28
N SER A 320 -23.27 19.50 -3.76
CA SER A 320 -23.62 19.62 -2.34
C SER A 320 -22.79 18.72 -1.43
N HIS A 321 -22.22 17.63 -1.95
CA HIS A 321 -21.37 16.67 -1.25
C HIS A 321 -20.07 16.43 -2.02
N PRO A 322 -19.19 17.44 -2.18
CA PRO A 322 -17.95 17.30 -2.94
C PRO A 322 -17.15 16.06 -2.51
N MET A 323 -16.93 15.17 -3.47
CA MET A 323 -16.17 13.93 -3.29
C MET A 323 -14.83 14.02 -4.02
N CYS A 324 -13.77 13.71 -3.29
CA CYS A 324 -12.38 13.80 -3.73
C CYS A 324 -12.07 15.12 -4.47
N PRO A 325 -12.27 16.31 -3.84
CA PRO A 325 -11.85 17.57 -4.45
C PRO A 325 -10.34 17.62 -4.77
N SER A 326 -9.52 16.79 -4.12
CA SER A 326 -8.12 16.55 -4.49
C SER A 326 -7.95 15.98 -5.91
N GLY A 327 -8.94 15.22 -6.39
CA GLY A 327 -8.82 14.31 -7.53
C GLY A 327 -8.54 12.86 -7.16
N GLY A 328 -8.38 12.55 -5.86
CA GLY A 328 -8.27 11.20 -5.35
C GLY A 328 -7.13 10.37 -5.97
N ALA A 329 -7.18 9.06 -5.78
CA ALA A 329 -6.18 8.14 -6.33
C ALA A 329 -6.28 8.04 -7.86
N LEU A 330 -7.48 8.19 -8.44
CA LEU A 330 -7.73 8.08 -9.89
C LEU A 330 -7.12 9.22 -10.72
N GLY A 331 -7.06 10.42 -10.14
CA GLY A 331 -6.50 11.61 -10.78
C GLY A 331 -5.08 11.95 -10.28
N VAL A 332 -4.85 11.94 -8.97
CA VAL A 332 -3.56 12.37 -8.40
C VAL A 332 -2.50 11.29 -8.50
N GLY A 333 -2.87 10.02 -8.33
CA GLY A 333 -1.95 8.88 -8.28
C GLY A 333 -2.10 8.09 -6.98
N ASN A 334 -1.57 6.87 -6.95
CA ASN A 334 -1.78 5.94 -5.83
C ASN A 334 -0.49 5.36 -5.22
N PRO A 335 0.46 6.18 -4.73
CA PRO A 335 1.48 5.67 -3.81
C PRO A 335 0.75 5.29 -2.52
N ILE A 336 0.64 3.99 -2.24
CA ILE A 336 -0.43 3.39 -1.43
C ILE A 336 -0.62 4.11 -0.08
N ALA A 337 0.43 4.21 0.74
CA ALA A 337 0.33 4.91 2.03
C ALA A 337 0.22 6.43 1.85
N ALA A 338 1.00 7.03 0.95
CA ALA A 338 1.03 8.47 0.72
C ALA A 338 -0.32 9.03 0.22
N THR A 339 -1.12 8.25 -0.52
CA THR A 339 -2.41 8.68 -1.06
C THR A 339 -3.44 8.97 0.03
N GLY A 340 -3.54 8.09 1.03
CA GLY A 340 -4.44 8.32 2.16
C GLY A 340 -4.00 9.52 3.01
N LEU A 341 -2.71 9.81 3.09
CA LEU A 341 -2.21 10.99 3.79
C LEU A 341 -2.36 12.27 2.94
N MET A 342 -2.28 12.19 1.61
CA MET A 342 -2.61 13.27 0.69
C MET A 342 -4.06 13.72 0.88
N LYS A 343 -4.99 12.78 1.05
CA LYS A 343 -6.40 13.08 1.36
C LYS A 343 -6.56 13.88 2.65
N ILE A 344 -5.79 13.54 3.68
CA ILE A 344 -5.75 14.27 4.96
C ILE A 344 -5.14 15.68 4.77
N ALA A 345 -4.08 15.80 3.97
CA ALA A 345 -3.48 17.08 3.61
C ALA A 345 -4.46 17.96 2.81
N GLU A 346 -5.21 17.40 1.87
CA GLU A 346 -6.25 18.14 1.14
C GLU A 346 -7.35 18.64 2.08
N LEU A 347 -7.80 17.83 3.04
CA LEU A 347 -8.74 18.32 4.06
C LEU A 347 -8.15 19.46 4.88
N TYR A 348 -6.87 19.38 5.26
CA TYR A 348 -6.16 20.48 5.92
C TYR A 348 -6.18 21.74 5.03
N PHE A 349 -5.87 21.65 3.74
CA PHE A 349 -5.90 22.79 2.82
C PHE A 349 -7.31 23.36 2.62
N GLN A 350 -8.32 22.51 2.42
CA GLN A 350 -9.71 22.93 2.21
C GLN A 350 -10.26 23.65 3.45
N LEU A 351 -10.06 23.08 4.65
CA LEU A 351 -10.58 23.61 5.91
C LEU A 351 -9.81 24.85 6.41
N SER A 352 -8.57 25.03 5.97
CA SER A 352 -7.76 26.21 6.28
C SER A 352 -7.81 27.31 5.19
N GLY A 353 -8.51 27.07 4.07
CA GLY A 353 -8.66 28.03 2.98
C GLY A 353 -7.43 28.18 2.07
N GLN A 354 -6.62 27.12 1.97
CA GLN A 354 -5.31 27.08 1.30
C GLN A 354 -5.29 26.16 0.06
N ALA A 355 -6.42 25.59 -0.37
CA ALA A 355 -6.47 24.60 -1.45
C ALA A 355 -6.34 25.21 -2.88
N GLY A 356 -6.05 26.51 -2.99
CA GLY A 356 -5.82 27.19 -4.27
C GLY A 356 -6.99 27.04 -5.24
N SER A 357 -6.69 26.67 -6.48
CA SER A 357 -7.70 26.44 -7.53
C SER A 357 -8.70 25.31 -7.23
N ARG A 358 -8.36 24.42 -6.28
CA ARG A 358 -9.23 23.31 -5.84
C ARG A 358 -10.17 23.69 -4.71
N GLN A 359 -10.05 24.90 -4.15
CA GLN A 359 -10.84 25.34 -3.01
C GLN A 359 -12.34 25.24 -3.29
N ILE A 360 -13.06 24.52 -2.43
CA ILE A 360 -14.51 24.44 -2.47
C ILE A 360 -15.09 25.81 -2.15
N GLN A 361 -16.07 26.24 -2.96
CA GLN A 361 -16.60 27.61 -2.93
C GLN A 361 -17.69 27.83 -1.86
N LYS A 362 -18.26 26.75 -1.30
CA LYS A 362 -19.20 26.83 -0.15
C LYS A 362 -18.43 26.88 1.17
N ASP A 363 -19.09 27.32 2.24
CA ASP A 363 -18.55 27.24 3.61
C ASP A 363 -18.32 25.77 3.97
N VAL A 364 -17.06 25.41 4.27
CA VAL A 364 -16.67 24.05 4.69
C VAL A 364 -16.12 24.11 6.11
N ARG A 365 -16.70 23.30 7.00
CA ARG A 365 -16.34 23.24 8.42
C ARG A 365 -15.88 21.87 8.85
N ARG A 366 -16.40 20.81 8.21
CA ARG A 366 -16.01 19.43 8.48
C ARG A 366 -15.70 18.67 7.21
N GLY A 367 -14.54 18.02 7.21
CA GLY A 367 -14.14 17.07 6.19
C GLY A 367 -13.98 15.68 6.77
N ILE A 368 -14.18 14.65 5.96
CA ILE A 368 -13.90 13.27 6.33
C ILE A 368 -12.98 12.62 5.30
N ALA A 369 -11.94 11.96 5.80
CA ALA A 369 -11.06 11.14 4.99
C ALA A 369 -11.21 9.69 5.44
N GLN A 370 -11.21 8.79 4.46
CA GLN A 370 -11.33 7.37 4.70
C GLN A 370 -10.31 6.62 3.84
N ALA A 371 -9.73 5.57 4.41
CA ALA A 371 -8.96 4.61 3.65
C ALA A 371 -9.32 3.16 4.00
N TRP A 372 -8.94 2.29 3.08
CA TRP A 372 -9.27 0.87 3.11
C TRP A 372 -8.05 0.05 2.72
N GLY A 373 -7.82 -1.08 3.40
CA GLY A 373 -6.65 -1.91 3.14
C GLY A 373 -6.79 -3.40 3.44
N ASP A 374 -5.67 -4.08 3.22
CA ASP A 374 -5.46 -5.52 3.24
C ASP A 374 -6.42 -6.26 2.28
N LEU A 375 -6.76 -7.51 2.58
CA LEU A 375 -7.69 -8.32 1.79
C LEU A 375 -9.15 -7.95 2.09
N MET A 376 -9.51 -6.70 1.80
CA MET A 376 -10.86 -6.13 1.97
C MET A 376 -11.30 -5.90 3.42
N GLN A 377 -10.41 -5.81 4.40
CA GLN A 377 -10.78 -5.95 5.82
C GLN A 377 -10.65 -4.68 6.66
N VAL A 378 -9.71 -3.77 6.36
CA VAL A 378 -9.45 -2.62 7.24
C VAL A 378 -10.23 -1.40 6.79
N GLY A 379 -10.97 -0.75 7.68
CA GLY A 379 -11.50 0.60 7.48
C GLY A 379 -10.83 1.58 8.43
N THR A 380 -10.32 2.69 7.92
CA THR A 380 -9.77 3.80 8.71
C THR A 380 -10.46 5.10 8.32
N VAL A 381 -10.85 5.90 9.32
CA VAL A 381 -11.65 7.12 9.14
C VAL A 381 -11.15 8.22 10.08
N VAL A 382 -10.95 9.41 9.53
CA VAL A 382 -10.62 10.63 10.28
C VAL A 382 -11.59 11.74 9.88
N ILE A 383 -12.17 12.40 10.88
CA ILE A 383 -12.97 13.62 10.71
C ILE A 383 -12.12 14.81 11.15
N MET A 384 -12.02 15.79 10.28
CA MET A 384 -11.27 17.03 10.51
C MET A 384 -12.23 18.22 10.56
N GLY A 385 -12.00 19.12 11.50
CA GLY A 385 -12.80 20.32 11.71
C GLY A 385 -11.99 21.61 11.61
N GLY A 386 -12.52 22.59 10.89
CA GLY A 386 -11.98 23.95 10.84
C GLY A 386 -12.80 24.90 11.71
N GLU A 387 -12.18 25.97 12.23
CA GLU A 387 -12.90 27.07 12.90
C GLU A 387 -13.63 28.01 11.89
N GLY A 388 -13.69 27.61 10.61
CA GLY A 388 -14.35 28.28 9.48
C GLY A 388 -13.42 28.39 8.27
N SER A 389 -13.89 28.07 7.06
CA SER A 389 -13.11 28.26 5.83
C SER A 389 -13.09 29.74 5.46
N PHE A 390 -11.92 30.37 5.46
CA PHE A 390 -11.72 31.70 4.90
C PHE A 390 -11.14 31.53 3.49
N PRO A 391 -11.94 31.60 2.41
CA PRO A 391 -11.38 31.52 1.08
C PRO A 391 -10.32 32.61 0.88
N GLY A 392 -9.14 32.22 0.41
CA GLY A 392 -8.08 33.16 0.02
C GLY A 392 -7.07 33.50 1.11
N ARG A 393 -6.71 32.55 2.00
CA ARG A 393 -5.48 32.73 2.77
C ARG A 393 -4.28 32.53 1.84
N ALA A 394 -3.36 33.50 1.83
CA ALA A 394 -2.09 33.33 1.14
C ALA A 394 -1.32 32.15 1.76
N SER A 395 -1.04 31.16 0.93
CA SER A 395 -0.28 29.96 1.26
C SER A 395 0.62 29.64 0.08
N ALA A 396 1.79 29.07 0.34
CA ALA A 396 2.64 28.56 -0.74
C ALA A 396 1.88 27.51 -1.58
N TRP A 397 1.02 26.71 -0.94
CA TRP A 397 0.24 25.66 -1.59
C TRP A 397 -0.85 26.16 -2.55
N ALA A 398 -1.31 27.40 -2.39
CA ALA A 398 -2.39 27.92 -3.21
C ALA A 398 -1.98 28.16 -4.67
N ASP A 399 -0.71 28.50 -4.89
CA ASP A 399 -0.14 28.87 -6.19
C ASP A 399 0.83 27.82 -6.74
N MET A 400 1.11 26.76 -5.98
CA MET A 400 2.01 25.67 -6.40
C MET A 400 1.48 24.94 -7.62
N THR A 401 2.40 24.66 -8.54
CA THR A 401 2.23 23.83 -9.72
C THR A 401 3.03 22.54 -9.61
N ALA A 402 2.90 21.65 -10.59
CA ALA A 402 3.68 20.41 -10.61
C ALA A 402 5.19 20.62 -10.75
N ASP A 403 5.62 21.78 -11.28
CA ASP A 403 7.04 22.12 -11.43
C ASP A 403 7.66 22.66 -10.13
N ASP A 404 6.82 23.05 -9.17
CA ASP A 404 7.25 23.51 -7.84
C ASP A 404 7.42 22.36 -6.84
N LEU A 405 6.96 21.15 -7.19
CA LEU A 405 7.07 19.96 -6.34
C LEU A 405 8.28 19.09 -6.73
N PRO A 406 9.03 18.58 -5.75
CA PRO A 406 10.08 17.61 -6.00
C PRO A 406 9.49 16.23 -6.34
N GLY A 407 10.26 15.35 -7.00
CA GLY A 407 9.77 14.07 -7.53
C GLY A 407 10.01 13.98 -9.04
N THR A 408 11.24 13.60 -9.39
CA THR A 408 11.76 13.57 -10.75
C THR A 408 11.25 12.33 -11.48
N ALA A 409 10.37 12.52 -12.45
CA ALA A 409 9.85 11.44 -13.27
C ALA A 409 10.90 10.95 -14.28
N ILE A 410 11.20 9.64 -14.24
CA ILE A 410 12.02 8.97 -15.26
C ILE A 410 11.15 8.02 -16.09
N LYS A 411 11.50 7.84 -17.36
CA LYS A 411 10.74 6.98 -18.30
C LYS A 411 11.17 5.52 -18.20
N SER A 412 12.47 5.29 -18.02
CA SER A 412 13.05 3.96 -17.82
C SER A 412 14.06 3.98 -16.68
N ILE A 413 14.20 2.83 -16.01
CA ILE A 413 15.25 2.62 -15.01
C ILE A 413 16.66 2.70 -15.63
N ASP A 414 16.78 2.46 -16.94
CA ASP A 414 18.04 2.54 -17.67
C ASP A 414 18.56 3.98 -17.87
N GLU A 415 17.74 5.00 -17.58
CA GLU A 415 18.13 6.41 -17.68
C GLU A 415 19.05 6.84 -16.52
N VAL A 416 19.15 6.04 -15.46
CA VAL A 416 19.89 6.37 -14.24
C VAL A 416 20.68 5.15 -13.73
N PRO A 417 21.77 5.37 -12.96
CA PRO A 417 22.45 4.28 -12.27
C PRO A 417 21.46 3.50 -11.41
N SER A 418 21.44 2.17 -11.59
CA SER A 418 20.49 1.29 -10.93
C SER A 418 21.10 -0.07 -10.59
N ILE A 419 20.48 -0.75 -9.64
CA ILE A 419 20.90 -2.08 -9.17
C ILE A 419 19.73 -3.03 -9.28
N GLY A 420 19.93 -4.14 -9.99
CA GLY A 420 18.98 -5.25 -10.06
C GLY A 420 19.16 -6.22 -8.91
N PHE A 421 18.07 -6.72 -8.35
CA PHE A 421 18.09 -7.73 -7.28
C PHE A 421 16.93 -8.71 -7.41
N GLU A 422 17.23 -10.00 -7.36
CA GLU A 422 16.23 -11.07 -7.33
C GLU A 422 16.44 -11.92 -6.06
N PRO A 423 15.71 -11.66 -4.97
CA PRO A 423 15.85 -12.43 -3.75
C PRO A 423 15.36 -13.86 -3.94
N ARG A 424 16.19 -14.82 -3.52
CA ARG A 424 15.77 -16.22 -3.44
C ARG A 424 15.20 -16.53 -2.07
N LEU A 425 13.92 -16.26 -1.87
CA LEU A 425 13.20 -16.58 -0.64
C LEU A 425 12.50 -17.94 -0.77
N THR A 426 12.89 -18.89 0.09
CA THR A 426 12.29 -20.23 0.13
C THR A 426 11.74 -20.47 1.53
N TYR A 427 10.45 -20.81 1.61
CA TYR A 427 9.76 -21.05 2.88
C TYR A 427 9.10 -22.43 2.89
N ARG A 428 8.77 -22.89 4.10
CA ARG A 428 7.83 -23.98 4.35
C ARG A 428 6.83 -23.49 5.38
N TRP A 429 5.54 -23.55 5.07
CA TRP A 429 4.47 -23.17 5.99
C TRP A 429 3.80 -24.42 6.54
N ASP A 430 3.55 -24.43 7.85
CA ASP A 430 2.82 -25.50 8.52
C ASP A 430 1.32 -25.21 8.45
N ASP A 431 0.51 -26.19 8.02
CA ASP A 431 -0.92 -25.99 7.80
C ASP A 431 -1.73 -26.05 9.12
N GLY A 432 -1.23 -26.80 10.10
CA GLY A 432 -1.97 -27.08 11.33
C GLY A 432 -3.22 -27.96 11.11
N LEU A 433 -3.86 -28.38 12.21
CA LEU A 433 -4.86 -29.46 12.19
C LEU A 433 -6.07 -29.21 11.27
N ALA A 434 -6.67 -28.03 11.35
CA ALA A 434 -7.90 -27.74 10.63
C ALA A 434 -7.67 -27.66 9.12
N LEU A 435 -6.57 -27.03 8.71
CA LEU A 435 -6.23 -26.87 7.30
C LEU A 435 -5.66 -28.16 6.71
N THR A 436 -4.88 -28.94 7.48
CA THR A 436 -4.52 -30.32 7.06
C THR A 436 -5.78 -31.16 6.82
N THR A 437 -6.79 -31.07 7.70
CA THR A 437 -8.07 -31.78 7.51
C THR A 437 -8.79 -31.30 6.25
N TYR A 438 -8.74 -30.00 5.97
CA TYR A 438 -9.29 -29.40 4.75
C TYR A 438 -8.61 -29.91 3.48
N LEU A 439 -7.28 -29.85 3.44
CA LEU A 439 -6.46 -30.24 2.29
C LEU A 439 -6.46 -31.77 2.03
N ASP A 440 -6.57 -32.60 3.07
CA ASP A 440 -6.83 -34.04 2.91
C ASP A 440 -8.19 -34.30 2.23
N GLY A 441 -9.16 -33.39 2.42
CA GLY A 441 -10.41 -33.38 1.66
C GLY A 441 -10.15 -33.20 0.17
N PHE A 442 -9.31 -32.23 -0.20
CA PHE A 442 -8.95 -31.98 -1.60
C PHE A 442 -8.24 -33.18 -2.23
N ALA A 443 -7.34 -33.85 -1.50
CA ALA A 443 -6.75 -35.12 -1.92
C ALA A 443 -7.81 -36.21 -2.18
N ALA A 444 -8.87 -36.25 -1.37
CA ALA A 444 -10.00 -37.17 -1.52
C ALA A 444 -11.06 -36.70 -2.57
N GLY A 445 -10.95 -35.49 -3.12
CA GLY A 445 -11.97 -34.87 -3.96
C GLY A 445 -13.22 -34.45 -3.20
N LYS A 446 -13.05 -33.86 -2.03
CA LYS A 446 -14.10 -33.39 -1.11
C LYS A 446 -13.77 -31.99 -0.60
N ILE A 447 -14.77 -31.13 -0.53
CA ILE A 447 -14.70 -29.89 0.22
C ILE A 447 -15.04 -30.21 1.67
N ARG A 448 -14.24 -29.72 2.64
CA ARG A 448 -14.47 -29.98 4.06
C ARG A 448 -14.66 -28.71 4.85
N ALA A 449 -15.53 -28.76 5.85
CA ALA A 449 -15.81 -27.63 6.74
C ALA A 449 -15.68 -28.02 8.20
N SER A 450 -15.44 -27.02 9.05
CA SER A 450 -15.56 -27.15 10.51
C SER A 450 -16.84 -26.48 10.99
N TYR A 451 -17.61 -27.12 11.87
CA TYR A 451 -18.92 -26.62 12.30
C TYR A 451 -18.87 -25.83 13.62
N CYS A 452 -19.45 -24.63 13.62
CA CYS A 452 -19.60 -23.81 14.82
C CYS A 452 -20.99 -23.95 15.44
N ALA A 453 -21.08 -24.56 16.64
CA ALA A 453 -22.33 -24.66 17.40
C ALA A 453 -22.90 -23.31 17.89
N GLY A 454 -22.11 -22.23 17.83
CA GLY A 454 -22.49 -20.92 18.34
C GLY A 454 -23.31 -20.10 17.35
N CYS A 455 -22.91 -20.12 16.08
CA CYS A 455 -23.58 -19.40 14.99
C CYS A 455 -24.19 -20.33 13.93
N ASP A 456 -24.11 -21.64 14.13
CA ASP A 456 -24.64 -22.67 13.22
C ASP A 456 -24.02 -22.66 11.80
N ARG A 457 -22.86 -22.02 11.63
CA ARG A 457 -22.13 -21.96 10.35
C ARG A 457 -21.21 -23.17 10.17
N MET A 458 -21.09 -23.66 8.95
CA MET A 458 -19.98 -24.52 8.51
C MET A 458 -18.89 -23.61 7.95
N LEU A 459 -17.73 -23.56 8.57
CA LEU A 459 -16.63 -22.68 8.19
C LEU A 459 -15.81 -23.32 7.09
N ILE A 460 -15.71 -22.63 5.95
CA ILE A 460 -14.90 -23.00 4.79
C ILE A 460 -13.93 -21.84 4.50
N PRO A 461 -12.61 -22.07 4.31
CA PRO A 461 -11.88 -23.30 4.66
C PRO A 461 -12.09 -23.71 6.13
N SER A 462 -11.83 -24.98 6.46
CA SER A 462 -11.96 -25.48 7.84
C SER A 462 -11.04 -24.74 8.81
N ARG A 463 -11.53 -24.46 10.02
CA ARG A 463 -10.82 -23.70 11.07
C ARG A 463 -10.84 -24.47 12.38
N SER A 464 -10.00 -24.06 13.33
CA SER A 464 -9.99 -24.62 14.70
C SER A 464 -10.76 -23.75 15.70
N PHE A 465 -11.17 -22.56 15.27
CA PHE A 465 -12.01 -21.63 16.03
C PHE A 465 -12.94 -20.84 15.09
N CYS A 466 -14.01 -20.28 15.66
CA CYS A 466 -14.90 -19.36 14.98
C CYS A 466 -14.62 -17.92 15.41
N GLU A 467 -14.20 -17.08 14.46
CA GLU A 467 -13.79 -15.69 14.68
C GLU A 467 -14.94 -14.78 15.08
N VAL A 468 -16.18 -15.10 14.66
CA VAL A 468 -17.38 -14.32 15.02
C VAL A 468 -18.07 -14.79 16.30
N CYS A 469 -17.65 -15.92 16.88
CA CYS A 469 -18.23 -16.51 18.09
C CYS A 469 -17.29 -16.44 19.30
N ASN A 470 -16.62 -15.31 19.50
CA ASN A 470 -15.67 -15.11 20.61
C ASN A 470 -14.57 -16.19 20.64
N LEU A 471 -13.98 -16.49 19.48
CA LEU A 471 -12.94 -17.50 19.30
C LEU A 471 -13.35 -18.89 19.83
N ARG A 472 -14.64 -19.22 19.78
CA ARG A 472 -15.15 -20.54 20.16
C ARG A 472 -14.42 -21.61 19.36
N SER A 473 -13.83 -22.58 20.07
CA SER A 473 -13.19 -23.73 19.44
C SER A 473 -14.22 -24.55 18.63
N VAL A 474 -13.79 -25.02 17.47
CA VAL A 474 -14.54 -25.93 16.59
C VAL A 474 -13.72 -27.19 16.34
N ASP A 475 -14.33 -28.34 16.56
CA ASP A 475 -13.69 -29.66 16.55
C ASP A 475 -14.51 -30.73 15.79
N ARG A 476 -15.65 -30.33 15.23
CA ARG A 476 -16.51 -31.18 14.40
C ARG A 476 -16.32 -30.81 12.93
N TYR A 477 -16.02 -31.82 12.13
CA TYR A 477 -15.70 -31.67 10.71
C TYR A 477 -16.70 -32.44 9.86
N PHE A 478 -16.95 -31.93 8.66
CA PHE A 478 -17.92 -32.48 7.73
C PHE A 478 -17.36 -32.45 6.31
N ASP A 479 -17.65 -33.50 5.54
CA ASP A 479 -17.60 -33.42 4.09
C ASP A 479 -18.83 -32.63 3.63
N MET A 480 -18.58 -31.60 2.83
CA MET A 480 -19.59 -30.71 2.26
C MET A 480 -19.96 -31.14 0.84
N PRO A 481 -21.13 -30.72 0.33
CA PRO A 481 -21.45 -30.85 -1.08
C PRO A 481 -20.37 -30.21 -1.98
N ASP A 482 -20.21 -30.77 -3.17
CA ASP A 482 -19.39 -30.25 -4.25
C ASP A 482 -20.17 -29.29 -5.16
N THR A 483 -21.38 -28.90 -4.76
CA THR A 483 -22.27 -27.98 -5.45
C THR A 483 -22.38 -26.64 -4.71
N GLY A 484 -22.74 -25.60 -5.46
CA GLY A 484 -22.90 -24.26 -4.92
C GLY A 484 -23.53 -23.26 -5.89
N VAL A 485 -23.51 -21.99 -5.48
CA VAL A 485 -24.04 -20.86 -6.25
C VAL A 485 -22.95 -19.83 -6.47
N VAL A 486 -22.83 -19.31 -7.69
CA VAL A 486 -21.98 -18.15 -8.00
C VAL A 486 -22.53 -16.90 -7.30
N GLU A 487 -21.83 -16.39 -6.29
CA GLU A 487 -22.21 -15.14 -5.60
C GLU A 487 -21.73 -13.89 -6.34
N THR A 488 -20.56 -14.00 -6.96
CA THR A 488 -19.95 -13.01 -7.84
C THR A 488 -18.89 -13.65 -8.72
N PHE A 489 -18.60 -13.06 -9.86
CA PHE A 489 -17.61 -13.55 -10.82
C PHE A 489 -16.89 -12.40 -11.53
N THR A 490 -15.77 -12.74 -12.17
CA THR A 490 -15.04 -11.86 -13.07
C THR A 490 -14.53 -12.63 -14.29
N ILE A 491 -14.42 -11.93 -15.41
CA ILE A 491 -13.86 -12.44 -16.66
C ILE A 491 -12.59 -11.62 -16.96
N SER A 492 -11.43 -12.21 -16.73
CA SER A 492 -10.14 -11.55 -16.85
C SER A 492 -9.49 -11.75 -18.21
N HIS A 493 -9.01 -10.66 -18.79
CA HIS A 493 -8.21 -10.59 -20.02
C HIS A 493 -6.71 -10.41 -19.73
N VAL A 494 -6.32 -10.47 -18.46
CA VAL A 494 -4.93 -10.36 -18.02
C VAL A 494 -4.53 -11.56 -17.16
N ASP A 495 -3.23 -11.87 -17.17
CA ASP A 495 -2.64 -12.88 -16.30
C ASP A 495 -2.31 -12.32 -14.90
N TRP A 496 -1.70 -13.16 -14.06
CA TRP A 496 -1.33 -12.80 -12.70
C TRP A 496 -0.27 -11.66 -12.64
N ALA A 497 0.56 -11.53 -13.67
CA ALA A 497 1.53 -10.47 -13.82
C ALA A 497 0.92 -9.17 -14.39
N SER A 498 -0.41 -9.16 -14.60
CA SER A 498 -1.16 -8.08 -15.25
C SER A 498 -0.79 -7.84 -16.72
N ALA A 499 -0.23 -8.84 -17.40
CA ALA A 499 0.00 -8.82 -18.83
C ALA A 499 -1.25 -9.31 -19.59
N PRO A 500 -1.54 -8.81 -20.81
CA PRO A 500 -2.65 -9.29 -21.61
C PRO A 500 -2.54 -10.78 -21.92
N LEU A 501 -3.67 -11.49 -21.84
CA LEU A 501 -3.80 -12.87 -22.32
C LEU A 501 -3.83 -12.92 -23.86
N PRO A 502 -3.56 -14.09 -24.48
CA PRO A 502 -3.75 -14.28 -25.91
C PRO A 502 -5.17 -13.94 -26.37
N ASP A 503 -5.29 -13.45 -27.62
CA ASP A 503 -6.58 -13.04 -28.18
C ASP A 503 -7.64 -14.15 -28.09
N GLY A 504 -8.76 -13.84 -27.43
CA GLY A 504 -9.89 -14.77 -27.25
C GLY A 504 -9.77 -15.67 -26.01
N GLU A 505 -8.65 -15.66 -25.29
CA GLU A 505 -8.51 -16.35 -24.01
C GLU A 505 -8.93 -15.45 -22.84
N VAL A 506 -9.58 -16.07 -21.85
CA VAL A 506 -9.97 -15.40 -20.61
C VAL A 506 -9.76 -16.33 -19.41
N ASN A 507 -9.44 -15.74 -18.27
CA ASN A 507 -9.50 -16.43 -16.98
C ASN A 507 -10.80 -16.03 -16.28
N MET A 508 -11.63 -17.01 -15.92
CA MET A 508 -12.84 -16.76 -15.16
C MET A 508 -12.66 -17.20 -13.71
N PHE A 509 -12.91 -16.29 -12.78
CA PHE A 509 -12.90 -16.56 -11.35
C PHE A 509 -14.27 -16.23 -10.75
N ALA A 510 -14.68 -16.97 -9.73
CA ALA A 510 -15.91 -16.74 -9.00
C ALA A 510 -15.73 -16.99 -7.51
N VAL A 511 -16.53 -16.30 -6.70
CA VAL A 511 -16.82 -16.73 -5.33
C VAL A 511 -18.04 -17.62 -5.39
N VAL A 512 -17.88 -18.88 -5.00
CA VAL A 512 -18.94 -19.89 -4.99
C VAL A 512 -19.36 -20.15 -3.55
N ALA A 513 -20.60 -19.78 -3.19
CA ALA A 513 -21.19 -20.16 -1.92
C ALA A 513 -21.53 -21.65 -1.96
N ILE A 514 -20.96 -22.40 -1.01
CA ILE A 514 -21.10 -23.86 -0.96
C ILE A 514 -22.41 -24.24 -0.27
N ASP A 515 -23.12 -25.21 -0.84
CA ASP A 515 -24.41 -25.64 -0.31
C ASP A 515 -24.30 -26.14 1.13
N GLY A 516 -25.27 -25.73 1.95
CA GLY A 516 -25.32 -26.11 3.37
C GLY A 516 -24.25 -25.46 4.26
N ALA A 517 -23.38 -24.60 3.73
CA ALA A 517 -22.28 -24.02 4.52
C ALA A 517 -22.71 -22.83 5.41
N GLY A 518 -23.77 -22.13 5.00
CA GLY A 518 -24.29 -20.91 5.62
C GLY A 518 -24.24 -19.73 4.65
N GLU A 519 -24.99 -18.67 4.96
CA GLU A 519 -25.08 -17.48 4.10
C GLU A 519 -23.69 -16.87 3.84
N HIS A 520 -23.39 -16.56 2.58
CA HIS A 520 -22.14 -15.99 2.09
C HIS A 520 -20.87 -16.81 2.41
N MET A 521 -21.00 -18.09 2.76
CA MET A 521 -19.84 -18.94 3.01
C MET A 521 -19.35 -19.54 1.70
N GLY A 522 -18.38 -18.88 1.07
CA GLY A 522 -17.86 -19.31 -0.22
C GLY A 522 -16.36 -19.55 -0.27
N ILE A 523 -15.94 -20.11 -1.40
CA ILE A 523 -14.54 -20.21 -1.81
C ILE A 523 -14.36 -19.47 -3.13
N VAL A 524 -13.23 -18.81 -3.29
CA VAL A 524 -12.82 -18.26 -4.59
C VAL A 524 -12.20 -19.39 -5.40
N HIS A 525 -12.65 -19.58 -6.64
CA HIS A 525 -12.04 -20.55 -7.55
C HIS A 525 -12.33 -20.24 -9.02
N ARG A 526 -11.76 -21.04 -9.94
CA ARG A 526 -11.96 -20.88 -11.38
C ARG A 526 -13.35 -21.36 -11.82
N LEU A 527 -13.88 -20.74 -12.88
CA LEU A 527 -15.02 -21.27 -13.64
C LEU A 527 -14.55 -21.89 -14.96
N GLY A 528 -15.18 -22.99 -15.38
CA GLY A 528 -14.88 -23.71 -16.61
C GLY A 528 -16.13 -24.32 -17.23
N GLU A 529 -15.99 -24.86 -18.45
CA GLU A 529 -17.08 -25.50 -19.20
C GLU A 529 -18.33 -24.59 -19.39
N VAL A 530 -18.14 -23.27 -19.40
CA VAL A 530 -19.20 -22.27 -19.60
C VAL A 530 -18.73 -21.19 -20.56
N ASP A 531 -19.62 -20.72 -21.43
CA ASP A 531 -19.37 -19.54 -22.26
C ASP A 531 -19.28 -18.31 -21.34
N PRO A 532 -18.22 -17.49 -21.42
CA PRO A 532 -18.11 -16.27 -20.61
C PRO A 532 -19.35 -15.37 -20.69
N ALA A 533 -20.03 -15.30 -21.83
CA ALA A 533 -21.23 -14.49 -22.01
C ALA A 533 -22.49 -15.06 -21.30
N ALA A 534 -22.44 -16.32 -20.87
CA ALA A 534 -23.54 -17.00 -20.17
C ALA A 534 -23.39 -17.00 -18.65
N VAL A 535 -22.25 -16.55 -18.11
CA VAL A 535 -22.02 -16.53 -16.65
C VAL A 535 -22.88 -15.45 -16.00
N GLU A 536 -23.58 -15.80 -14.92
CA GLU A 536 -24.41 -14.89 -14.16
C GLU A 536 -24.33 -15.14 -12.64
N ILE A 537 -24.56 -14.10 -11.85
CA ILE A 537 -24.72 -14.23 -10.40
C ILE A 537 -26.01 -14.99 -10.12
N GLY A 538 -25.92 -16.02 -9.26
CA GLY A 538 -27.01 -16.95 -9.01
C GLY A 538 -26.92 -18.25 -9.81
N MET A 539 -25.98 -18.38 -10.75
CA MET A 539 -25.75 -19.61 -11.49
C MET A 539 -25.39 -20.77 -10.55
N ARG A 540 -26.06 -21.91 -10.74
CA ARG A 540 -25.74 -23.17 -10.05
C ARG A 540 -24.52 -23.82 -10.66
N VAL A 541 -23.61 -24.28 -9.81
CA VAL A 541 -22.35 -24.88 -10.24
C VAL A 541 -21.98 -26.11 -9.43
N GLU A 542 -21.18 -26.99 -10.03
CA GLU A 542 -20.59 -28.17 -9.41
C GLU A 542 -19.07 -28.20 -9.63
N ALA A 543 -18.34 -28.79 -8.69
CA ALA A 543 -16.89 -28.86 -8.70
C ALA A 543 -16.35 -29.97 -9.63
N VAL A 544 -15.36 -29.61 -10.45
CA VAL A 544 -14.63 -30.55 -11.31
C VAL A 544 -13.26 -30.80 -10.73
N TRP A 545 -13.00 -32.05 -10.35
CA TRP A 545 -11.77 -32.47 -9.68
C TRP A 545 -10.78 -33.10 -10.66
N LYS A 546 -9.48 -32.97 -10.37
CA LYS A 546 -8.43 -33.80 -11.00
C LYS A 546 -8.76 -35.29 -10.87
N PRO A 547 -8.22 -36.16 -11.74
CA PRO A 547 -8.23 -37.60 -11.51
C PRO A 547 -7.64 -37.93 -10.14
N ALA A 548 -8.21 -38.92 -9.43
CA ALA A 548 -7.81 -39.23 -8.05
C ALA A 548 -6.32 -39.55 -7.87
N ALA A 549 -5.65 -40.06 -8.91
CA ALA A 549 -4.22 -40.39 -8.89
C ALA A 549 -3.29 -39.16 -9.01
N GLU A 550 -3.83 -37.99 -9.38
CA GLU A 550 -3.09 -36.74 -9.60
C GLU A 550 -3.35 -35.71 -8.49
N ARG A 551 -4.14 -36.07 -7.47
CA ARG A 551 -4.45 -35.18 -6.35
C ARG A 551 -3.35 -35.24 -5.31
N GLU A 552 -2.90 -34.08 -4.86
CA GLU A 552 -1.73 -33.92 -3.98
C GLU A 552 -2.09 -33.34 -2.61
N GLY A 553 -3.36 -33.00 -2.37
CA GLY A 553 -3.80 -32.28 -1.18
C GLY A 553 -3.55 -30.78 -1.30
N ALA A 554 -3.84 -30.21 -2.47
CA ALA A 554 -3.73 -28.78 -2.73
C ALA A 554 -5.05 -28.23 -3.26
N VAL A 555 -5.32 -26.93 -3.08
CA VAL A 555 -6.54 -26.31 -3.63
C VAL A 555 -6.66 -26.43 -5.15
N THR A 556 -5.55 -26.63 -5.85
CA THR A 556 -5.50 -26.87 -7.30
C THR A 556 -5.96 -28.27 -7.70
N ASP A 557 -6.23 -29.19 -6.76
CA ASP A 557 -6.86 -30.48 -7.05
C ASP A 557 -8.33 -30.34 -7.47
N LEU A 558 -8.96 -29.25 -7.04
CA LEU A 558 -10.15 -28.72 -7.69
C LEU A 558 -9.69 -27.95 -8.93
N LEU A 559 -10.12 -28.35 -10.13
CA LEU A 559 -9.71 -27.70 -11.37
C LEU A 559 -10.48 -26.38 -11.58
N TYR A 560 -11.81 -26.46 -11.46
CA TYR A 560 -12.75 -25.36 -11.62
C TYR A 560 -14.14 -25.81 -11.15
N PHE A 561 -15.08 -24.87 -11.08
CA PHE A 561 -16.50 -25.14 -11.05
C PHE A 561 -17.09 -25.01 -12.46
N ARG A 562 -18.08 -25.84 -12.79
CA ARG A 562 -18.84 -25.77 -14.05
C ARG A 562 -20.34 -25.61 -13.77
N PRO A 563 -21.16 -25.19 -14.75
CA PRO A 563 -22.61 -25.17 -14.60
C PRO A 563 -23.16 -26.55 -14.21
N ALA A 564 -23.96 -26.59 -13.15
CA ALA A 564 -24.61 -27.81 -12.67
C ALA A 564 -25.72 -28.28 -13.62
N ALA A 565 -25.98 -29.58 -13.69
CA ALA A 565 -27.06 -30.11 -14.52
C ALA A 565 -28.44 -29.76 -13.94
N GLU A 566 -29.44 -29.55 -14.81
CA GLU A 566 -30.81 -29.27 -14.36
C GLU A 566 -31.35 -30.41 -13.47
N GLY A 567 -31.69 -30.07 -12.22
CA GLY A 567 -32.32 -31.00 -11.28
C GLY A 567 -31.36 -31.79 -10.39
N GLU A 568 -30.07 -31.44 -10.33
CA GLU A 568 -29.16 -31.97 -9.32
C GLU A 568 -29.62 -31.58 -7.90
N GLU A 569 -29.84 -32.59 -7.06
CA GLU A 569 -30.20 -32.42 -5.66
C GLU A 569 -28.96 -32.00 -4.84
N GLU A 570 -29.17 -31.22 -3.77
CA GLU A 570 -28.11 -30.84 -2.84
C GLU A 570 -27.45 -32.11 -2.25
N GLY A 571 -26.12 -32.15 -2.29
CA GLY A 571 -25.34 -33.26 -1.73
C GLY A 571 -25.57 -33.42 -0.21
N GLU A 572 -25.28 -34.63 0.29
CA GLU A 572 -25.38 -34.89 1.74
C GLU A 572 -24.18 -34.29 2.50
N ILE A 573 -24.45 -33.64 3.63
CA ILE A 573 -23.43 -33.21 4.58
C ILE A 573 -23.09 -34.39 5.50
N VAL A 574 -21.86 -34.89 5.42
CA VAL A 574 -21.46 -36.12 6.12
C VAL A 574 -20.48 -35.81 7.25
N PRO A 575 -20.77 -36.17 8.52
CA PRO A 575 -19.82 -36.02 9.62
C PRO A 575 -18.58 -36.89 9.41
N ILE A 576 -17.39 -36.30 9.61
CA ILE A 576 -16.11 -36.99 9.49
C ILE A 576 -15.28 -36.86 10.78
N LYS A 577 -14.27 -37.72 10.91
CA LYS A 577 -13.20 -37.52 11.88
C LYS A 577 -12.11 -36.62 11.27
N PRO A 578 -11.49 -35.72 12.04
CA PRO A 578 -10.36 -34.95 11.56
C PRO A 578 -9.17 -35.85 11.23
N THR A 579 -8.29 -35.38 10.35
CA THR A 579 -7.08 -36.10 9.96
C THR A 579 -6.13 -36.24 11.17
N GLU A 580 -5.64 -37.45 11.43
CA GLU A 580 -4.67 -37.68 12.50
C GLU A 580 -3.31 -37.07 12.14
N MET A 581 -2.88 -36.07 12.92
CA MET A 581 -1.54 -35.48 12.78
C MET A 581 -0.57 -36.11 13.79
N THR A 582 0.57 -36.56 13.28
CA THR A 582 1.75 -36.95 14.05
C THR A 582 2.90 -36.01 13.67
N ARG A 583 4.00 -36.05 14.42
CA ARG A 583 5.23 -35.31 14.05
C ARG A 583 5.75 -35.68 12.66
N GLU A 584 5.45 -36.88 12.18
CA GLU A 584 5.89 -37.40 10.88
C GLU A 584 4.90 -37.10 9.75
N THR A 585 3.63 -36.87 10.08
CA THR A 585 2.54 -36.60 9.10
C THR A 585 2.10 -35.14 9.04
N ALA A 586 2.75 -34.25 9.81
CA ALA A 586 2.54 -32.82 9.69
C ALA A 586 2.97 -32.34 8.30
N GLY A 587 1.98 -31.96 7.48
CA GLY A 587 2.19 -31.39 6.17
C GLY A 587 2.82 -30.00 6.26
N SER A 588 3.62 -29.67 5.27
CA SER A 588 4.08 -28.30 5.04
C SER A 588 4.20 -28.06 3.55
N MET A 589 3.74 -26.92 3.06
CA MET A 589 3.84 -26.62 1.64
C MET A 589 5.09 -25.78 1.34
N PRO A 590 5.91 -26.17 0.35
CA PRO A 590 6.98 -25.32 -0.12
C PRO A 590 6.39 -24.14 -0.91
N GLY A 591 7.03 -22.98 -0.85
CA GLY A 591 6.73 -21.93 -1.81
C GLY A 591 7.84 -20.90 -1.95
N LYS A 592 7.58 -19.98 -2.86
CA LYS A 592 8.49 -18.96 -3.33
C LYS A 592 7.74 -17.65 -3.48
N ILE A 593 8.43 -16.55 -3.24
CA ILE A 593 7.96 -15.20 -3.55
C ILE A 593 8.71 -14.76 -4.81
N PRO A 594 8.11 -14.86 -6.02
CA PRO A 594 8.79 -14.66 -7.29
C PRO A 594 8.87 -13.17 -7.64
N LEU A 595 9.56 -12.38 -6.81
CA LEU A 595 9.70 -10.94 -7.01
C LEU A 595 11.13 -10.60 -7.40
N ALA A 596 11.27 -9.68 -8.35
CA ALA A 596 12.53 -9.07 -8.73
C ALA A 596 12.42 -7.55 -8.56
N TYR A 597 13.57 -6.91 -8.37
CA TYR A 597 13.65 -5.50 -8.03
C TYR A 597 14.70 -4.78 -8.87
N ALA A 598 14.44 -3.52 -9.16
CA ALA A 598 15.38 -2.60 -9.79
C ALA A 598 15.39 -1.26 -9.05
N TYR A 599 16.45 -1.00 -8.29
CA TYR A 599 16.58 0.17 -7.44
C TYR A 599 17.29 1.31 -8.17
N THR A 600 16.74 2.52 -8.10
CA THR A 600 17.49 3.72 -8.50
C THR A 600 18.56 4.01 -7.45
N ALA A 601 19.72 4.52 -7.86
CA ALA A 601 20.73 5.01 -6.92
C ALA A 601 20.28 6.30 -6.19
N GLY A 602 19.20 6.95 -6.64
CA GLY A 602 18.79 8.27 -6.16
C GLY A 602 19.62 9.39 -6.75
N LEU A 603 19.28 10.62 -6.38
CA LEU A 603 19.98 11.81 -6.85
C LEU A 603 21.41 11.85 -6.28
N GLY A 604 21.57 11.59 -4.98
CA GLY A 604 22.89 11.53 -4.33
C GLY A 604 23.74 10.36 -4.83
N GLY A 605 23.15 9.17 -4.92
CA GLY A 605 23.87 7.98 -5.39
C GLY A 605 24.26 8.05 -6.85
N LYS A 606 23.45 8.67 -7.72
CA LYS A 606 23.83 8.95 -9.12
C LYS A 606 25.10 9.78 -9.20
N ARG A 607 25.21 10.85 -8.40
CA ARG A 607 26.45 11.65 -8.32
C ARG A 607 27.62 10.79 -7.83
N PHE A 608 27.42 10.03 -6.76
CA PHE A 608 28.44 9.15 -6.20
C PHE A 608 29.01 8.17 -7.24
N TYR A 609 28.15 7.41 -7.93
CA TYR A 609 28.59 6.42 -8.91
C TYR A 609 29.17 7.05 -10.18
N THR A 610 28.71 8.25 -10.57
CA THR A 610 29.31 9.02 -11.66
C THR A 610 30.74 9.45 -11.32
N ASP A 611 30.96 9.96 -10.11
CA ASP A 611 32.30 10.35 -9.66
C ASP A 611 33.22 9.12 -9.55
N LEU A 612 32.72 8.03 -8.97
CA LEU A 612 33.45 6.77 -8.78
C LEU A 612 33.94 6.18 -10.12
N ALA A 613 33.14 6.26 -11.19
CA ALA A 613 33.55 5.83 -12.54
C ALA A 613 34.77 6.59 -13.08
N SER A 614 34.98 7.83 -12.61
CA SER A 614 36.12 8.66 -13.00
C SER A 614 37.26 8.68 -11.96
N GLY A 615 37.17 7.85 -10.91
CA GLY A 615 38.13 7.83 -9.81
C GLY A 615 38.10 9.08 -8.93
N LYS A 616 36.95 9.77 -8.89
CA LYS A 616 36.72 10.96 -8.06
C LYS A 616 35.83 10.62 -6.87
N LEU A 617 35.83 11.53 -5.91
CA LEU A 617 34.90 11.53 -4.79
C LEU A 617 34.43 12.97 -4.57
N SER A 618 33.16 13.15 -4.29
CA SER A 618 32.61 14.45 -3.87
C SER A 618 31.79 14.32 -2.60
N ALA A 619 31.48 15.47 -2.00
CA ALA A 619 30.61 15.59 -0.86
C ALA A 619 29.63 16.75 -1.06
N THR A 620 28.36 16.54 -0.71
CA THR A 620 27.33 17.59 -0.81
C THR A 620 27.31 18.44 0.46
N GLY A 621 27.42 19.75 0.34
CA GLY A 621 27.41 20.67 1.47
C GLY A 621 25.98 20.99 1.96
N CYS A 622 25.73 20.90 3.26
CA CYS A 622 24.50 21.43 3.84
C CYS A 622 24.63 22.92 4.15
N PRO A 623 23.75 23.81 3.64
CA PRO A 623 23.84 25.24 3.88
C PRO A 623 23.56 25.63 5.35
N GLU A 624 22.82 24.79 6.08
CA GLU A 624 22.41 25.05 7.47
C GLU A 624 23.50 24.65 8.46
N CYS A 625 23.87 23.36 8.51
CA CYS A 625 24.87 22.86 9.46
C CYS A 625 26.31 22.91 8.94
N ARG A 626 26.52 23.23 7.66
CA ARG A 626 27.83 23.31 6.98
C ARG A 626 28.63 22.00 6.96
N GLN A 627 27.97 20.86 7.20
CA GLN A 627 28.58 19.54 7.00
C GLN A 627 28.69 19.26 5.50
N ALA A 628 29.81 18.67 5.08
CA ALA A 628 30.00 18.14 3.73
C ALA A 628 29.76 16.63 3.78
N LEU A 629 28.67 16.14 3.19
CA LEU A 629 28.20 14.77 3.36
C LEU A 629 28.84 13.83 2.34
N VAL A 630 29.43 12.72 2.81
CA VAL A 630 29.95 11.62 1.97
C VAL A 630 29.25 10.29 2.35
N PRO A 631 28.70 9.54 1.37
CA PRO A 631 28.59 9.87 -0.05
C PRO A 631 27.72 11.13 -0.29
N PRO A 632 27.78 11.74 -1.49
CA PRO A 632 26.87 12.80 -1.87
C PRO A 632 25.42 12.43 -1.57
N SER A 633 24.68 13.38 -1.01
CA SER A 633 23.29 13.20 -0.61
C SER A 633 22.42 14.29 -1.22
N ALA A 634 21.12 14.02 -1.40
CA ALA A 634 20.13 14.99 -1.82
C ALA A 634 19.35 15.63 -0.66
N PHE A 635 19.62 15.19 0.58
CA PHE A 635 19.13 15.86 1.79
C PHE A 635 20.14 15.75 2.94
N CYS A 636 20.06 16.68 3.88
CA CYS A 636 20.81 16.60 5.13
C CYS A 636 19.99 15.88 6.20
N GLU A 637 20.47 14.71 6.65
CA GLU A 637 19.80 13.91 7.70
C GLU A 637 19.71 14.60 9.07
N LEU A 638 20.53 15.63 9.31
CA LEU A 638 20.53 16.39 10.57
C LEU A 638 19.54 17.56 10.52
N CYS A 639 19.39 18.21 9.36
CA CYS A 639 18.62 19.44 9.23
C CYS A 639 17.27 19.24 8.51
N MET A 640 17.07 18.08 7.87
CA MET A 640 15.95 17.82 6.96
C MET A 640 15.82 18.88 5.86
N ARG A 641 16.97 19.34 5.33
CA ARG A 641 17.02 20.29 4.20
C ARG A 641 17.40 19.52 2.95
N ALA A 642 16.66 19.71 1.87
CA ALA A 642 17.10 19.33 0.54
C ALA A 642 18.38 20.08 0.20
N ILE A 643 19.29 19.38 -0.45
CA ILE A 643 20.58 19.87 -0.91
C ILE A 643 20.80 19.34 -2.32
N ASP A 644 21.48 20.11 -3.15
CA ASP A 644 21.70 19.74 -4.54
C ASP A 644 22.99 18.92 -4.68
N PRO A 645 22.92 17.62 -5.04
CA PRO A 645 24.12 16.81 -5.27
C PRO A 645 24.99 17.32 -6.43
N ASP A 646 24.47 18.17 -7.32
CA ASP A 646 25.26 18.77 -8.40
C ASP A 646 26.16 19.90 -7.89
N ASP A 647 25.82 20.56 -6.78
CA ASP A 647 26.66 21.56 -6.06
C ASP A 647 27.66 20.90 -5.09
N ALA A 648 28.03 19.64 -5.34
CA ALA A 648 28.98 18.91 -4.50
C ALA A 648 30.43 19.34 -4.73
N THR A 649 31.20 19.39 -3.63
CA THR A 649 32.62 19.74 -3.62
C THR A 649 33.49 18.48 -3.70
N GLU A 650 34.55 18.53 -4.50
CA GLU A 650 35.49 17.40 -4.65
C GLU A 650 36.27 17.13 -3.35
N ILE A 651 36.39 15.86 -2.98
CA ILE A 651 37.18 15.34 -1.85
C ILE A 651 38.33 14.53 -2.43
N ASP A 652 39.54 14.70 -1.88
CA ASP A 652 40.71 13.92 -2.31
C ASP A 652 40.45 12.41 -2.08
N PRO A 653 40.34 11.59 -3.14
CA PRO A 653 40.07 10.15 -3.00
C PRO A 653 41.20 9.40 -2.28
N ALA A 654 42.40 9.98 -2.18
CA ALA A 654 43.56 9.42 -1.47
C ALA A 654 43.68 9.88 -0.01
N SER A 655 42.73 10.68 0.49
CA SER A 655 42.71 11.16 1.88
C SER A 655 42.01 10.21 2.87
N GLY A 656 41.50 9.07 2.37
CA GLY A 656 40.73 8.12 3.17
C GLY A 656 41.55 7.46 4.28
N VAL A 657 40.92 7.22 5.41
CA VAL A 657 41.50 6.49 6.54
C VAL A 657 40.56 5.38 6.97
N VAL A 658 41.08 4.16 7.11
CA VAL A 658 40.32 3.03 7.65
C VAL A 658 39.94 3.34 9.09
N VAL A 659 38.65 3.28 9.42
CA VAL A 659 38.18 3.42 10.82
C VAL A 659 37.76 2.09 11.43
N ALA A 660 37.31 1.16 10.59
CA ALA A 660 37.02 -0.21 10.97
C ALA A 660 37.37 -1.17 9.83
N ALA A 661 37.82 -2.37 10.17
CA ALA A 661 38.15 -3.42 9.20
C ALA A 661 37.75 -4.79 9.75
N THR A 662 37.24 -5.66 8.89
CA THR A 662 36.95 -7.06 9.21
C THR A 662 37.38 -7.96 8.05
N LEU A 663 37.96 -9.10 8.37
CA LEU A 663 38.32 -10.13 7.39
C LEU A 663 37.16 -11.12 7.30
N VAL A 664 36.55 -11.21 6.13
CA VAL A 664 35.38 -12.04 5.85
C VAL A 664 35.83 -13.35 5.22
N PHE A 665 35.37 -14.47 5.78
CA PHE A 665 35.69 -15.83 5.32
C PHE A 665 34.52 -16.52 4.63
N GLU A 666 33.31 -15.97 4.74
CA GLU A 666 32.08 -16.59 4.25
C GLU A 666 31.31 -15.62 3.35
N ASP A 667 30.61 -16.16 2.36
CA ASP A 667 29.64 -15.41 1.57
C ASP A 667 28.33 -15.18 2.37
N ARG A 668 27.40 -14.45 1.78
CA ARG A 668 26.08 -14.16 2.40
C ARG A 668 25.21 -15.40 2.67
N CYS A 669 25.57 -16.55 2.09
CA CYS A 669 24.88 -17.82 2.26
C CYS A 669 25.59 -18.73 3.30
N GLY A 670 26.70 -18.27 3.89
CA GLY A 670 27.50 -19.04 4.84
C GLY A 670 28.46 -20.04 4.19
N HIS A 671 28.73 -19.94 2.88
CA HIS A 671 29.76 -20.75 2.24
C HIS A 671 31.13 -20.11 2.41
N LEU A 672 32.16 -20.92 2.65
CA LEU A 672 33.53 -20.44 2.69
C LEU A 672 33.94 -19.81 1.35
N LEU A 673 34.57 -18.64 1.42
CA LEU A 673 35.20 -17.99 0.27
C LEU A 673 36.48 -18.74 -0.13
N ASP A 674 36.78 -18.76 -1.43
CA ASP A 674 38.06 -19.29 -1.93
C ASP A 674 39.25 -18.54 -1.32
N GLU A 675 39.11 -17.22 -1.16
CA GLU A 675 40.07 -16.35 -0.48
C GLU A 675 39.35 -15.36 0.47
N PRO A 676 39.84 -15.19 1.71
CA PRO A 676 39.28 -14.20 2.64
C PRO A 676 39.40 -12.78 2.08
N THR A 677 38.38 -11.96 2.31
CA THR A 677 38.32 -10.57 1.79
C THR A 677 38.20 -9.58 2.94
N TRP A 678 38.95 -8.47 2.87
CA TRP A 678 38.79 -7.37 3.82
C TRP A 678 37.59 -6.50 3.43
N VAL A 679 36.67 -6.31 4.38
CA VAL A 679 35.64 -5.28 4.33
C VAL A 679 36.02 -4.17 5.29
N VAL A 680 36.01 -2.93 4.81
CA VAL A 680 36.45 -1.76 5.56
C VAL A 680 35.38 -0.67 5.57
N GLN A 681 35.39 0.11 6.64
CA GLN A 681 34.74 1.41 6.72
C GLN A 681 35.83 2.48 6.66
N VAL A 682 35.68 3.45 5.76
CA VAL A 682 36.67 4.49 5.46
C VAL A 682 36.04 5.86 5.65
N GLU A 683 36.68 6.71 6.45
CA GLU A 683 36.32 8.12 6.62
C GLU A 683 37.27 9.01 5.83
N PHE A 684 36.78 10.20 5.47
CA PHE A 684 37.55 11.22 4.76
C PHE A 684 37.60 12.48 5.63
N PRO A 685 38.78 12.97 6.06
CA PRO A 685 38.89 14.05 7.05
C PRO A 685 38.16 15.35 6.70
N ALA A 686 37.91 15.62 5.41
CA ALA A 686 37.23 16.82 4.93
C ALA A 686 35.70 16.66 4.80
N ALA A 687 35.15 15.50 5.15
CA ALA A 687 33.74 15.18 5.00
C ALA A 687 33.16 14.50 6.25
N PHE A 688 31.85 14.61 6.40
CA PHE A 688 31.04 13.91 7.38
C PHE A 688 30.43 12.67 6.74
N GLY A 689 30.53 11.54 7.43
CA GLY A 689 30.10 10.23 6.93
C GLY A 689 31.29 9.33 6.60
N SER A 690 30.98 8.15 6.08
CA SER A 690 31.97 7.12 5.78
C SER A 690 31.50 6.25 4.62
N LEU A 691 32.44 5.64 3.91
CA LEU A 691 32.14 4.67 2.86
C LEU A 691 32.49 3.26 3.34
N PHE A 692 31.61 2.30 3.04
CA PHE A 692 31.94 0.88 3.13
C PHE A 692 32.49 0.39 1.79
N GLY A 693 33.51 -0.46 1.83
CA GLY A 693 34.06 -1.08 0.64
C GLY A 693 34.98 -2.25 0.97
N ARG A 694 35.71 -2.73 -0.04
CA ARG A 694 36.66 -3.84 0.11
C ARG A 694 38.09 -3.42 -0.18
N ILE A 695 39.04 -4.07 0.48
CA ILE A 695 40.47 -3.97 0.18
C ILE A 695 40.96 -5.34 -0.28
N GLU A 696 41.60 -5.37 -1.44
CA GLU A 696 42.41 -6.51 -1.86
C GLU A 696 43.82 -6.32 -1.30
N ALA A 697 44.25 -7.23 -0.43
CA ALA A 697 45.55 -7.15 0.22
C ALA A 697 46.28 -8.49 0.06
N GLU A 698 47.59 -8.43 -0.11
CA GLU A 698 48.44 -9.64 -0.23
C GLU A 698 48.24 -10.58 0.97
N PRO A 699 48.27 -11.91 0.77
CA PRO A 699 48.09 -12.88 1.85
C PRO A 699 48.99 -12.58 3.06
N GLY A 700 48.38 -12.48 4.25
CA GLY A 700 49.07 -12.14 5.49
C GLY A 700 49.14 -10.64 5.81
N THR A 701 48.70 -9.76 4.91
CA THR A 701 48.53 -8.33 5.18
C THR A 701 47.37 -8.13 6.16
N VAL A 702 47.66 -7.47 7.28
CA VAL A 702 46.65 -7.09 8.27
C VAL A 702 46.18 -5.66 7.99
N VAL A 703 44.90 -5.50 7.68
CA VAL A 703 44.27 -4.18 7.56
C VAL A 703 43.75 -3.77 8.94
N ALA A 704 44.10 -2.56 9.38
CA ALA A 704 43.75 -2.04 10.70
C ALA A 704 43.28 -0.58 10.61
N ALA A 705 42.57 -0.14 11.66
CA ALA A 705 42.17 1.25 11.81
C ALA A 705 43.39 2.19 11.82
N GLY A 706 43.26 3.36 11.20
CA GLY A 706 44.32 4.36 11.02
C GLY A 706 45.18 4.18 9.77
N MET A 707 45.01 3.10 9.01
CA MET A 707 45.75 2.91 7.75
C MET A 707 45.22 3.85 6.65
N PRO A 708 46.10 4.57 5.94
CA PRO A 708 45.70 5.43 4.83
C PRO A 708 45.32 4.58 3.62
N VAL A 709 44.28 5.02 2.92
CA VAL A 709 43.74 4.34 1.75
C VAL A 709 43.35 5.32 0.65
N ARG A 710 43.29 4.81 -0.58
CA ARG A 710 42.74 5.49 -1.73
C ARG A 710 41.51 4.76 -2.24
N LEU A 711 40.45 5.51 -2.55
CA LEU A 711 39.28 5.01 -3.28
C LEU A 711 39.65 4.72 -4.74
N GLU A 712 39.32 3.52 -5.21
CA GLU A 712 39.59 3.08 -6.59
C GLU A 712 38.43 3.42 -7.53
N ALA A 713 38.77 3.67 -8.80
CA ALA A 713 37.77 3.92 -9.83
C ALA A 713 37.04 2.63 -10.23
N THR A 714 35.74 2.71 -10.48
CA THR A 714 34.97 1.61 -11.06
C THR A 714 33.77 2.12 -11.85
N GLU A 715 33.57 1.59 -13.06
CA GLU A 715 32.37 1.86 -13.87
C GLU A 715 31.14 1.06 -13.40
N GLN A 716 31.31 0.15 -12.44
CA GLN A 716 30.23 -0.71 -11.93
C GLN A 716 29.46 -0.02 -10.79
N VAL A 717 28.13 -0.11 -10.85
CA VAL A 717 27.20 0.45 -9.86
C VAL A 717 26.89 -0.62 -8.81
N GLY A 718 27.04 -0.27 -7.53
CA GLY A 718 26.72 -1.15 -6.40
C GLY A 718 27.73 -1.07 -5.26
N PRO A 719 27.30 -1.21 -3.99
CA PRO A 719 28.20 -1.16 -2.84
C PRO A 719 29.28 -2.26 -2.87
N GLU A 720 29.00 -3.39 -3.52
CA GLU A 720 29.93 -4.49 -3.75
C GLU A 720 31.10 -4.16 -4.67
N HIS A 721 31.05 -3.03 -5.37
CA HIS A 721 32.08 -2.57 -6.30
C HIS A 721 32.96 -1.45 -5.72
N VAL A 722 32.62 -0.90 -4.55
CA VAL A 722 33.46 0.08 -3.87
C VAL A 722 34.75 -0.60 -3.38
N ARG A 723 35.90 -0.13 -3.87
CA ARG A 723 37.23 -0.70 -3.61
C ARG A 723 38.17 0.36 -3.09
N PHE A 724 39.07 -0.06 -2.21
CA PHE A 724 40.14 0.76 -1.67
C PHE A 724 41.50 0.06 -1.82
N SER A 725 42.54 0.85 -2.04
CA SER A 725 43.93 0.39 -1.99
C SER A 725 44.65 1.02 -0.80
N LEU A 726 45.50 0.24 -0.13
CA LEU A 726 46.39 0.75 0.92
C LEU A 726 47.45 1.69 0.30
N LEU A 727 47.77 2.78 1.00
CA LEU A 727 48.79 3.78 0.58
C LEU A 727 50.13 3.63 1.29
#